data_AF-A0A922D2S7-F1
#
_entry.id   AF-A0A922D2S7-F1
#
_cell.length_a   1.000
_cell.length_b   1.000
_cell.length_c   1.000
_cell.angle_alpha   90.00
_cell.angle_beta   90.00
_cell.angle_gamma   90.00
#
_symmetry.space_group_name_H-M   'P 1'
#
loop_
_entity.id
_entity.type
_entity.pdbx_description
1 polymer ?
#
loop_
_entity_poly.entity_id
_entity_poly.type
_entity_poly.pdbx_seq_one_letter_code
_entity_poly.pdbx_strand_id
1 'polypeptide(L)'
;MQSQQVEDSTNGETEEYDETREKLQMIRVKFLRLAHRLGQTPHNVVVAQVLYRLGLAEQLRGRNGGRVGAFSFDRASAMAEQLEAAGQEPLDFSCTIMVLGKTGVGKSATINSIFDEVKFGTDAFFLGTKKVQDVVGTVQGIKVRIIDTPGLLPSSSDQTQNEKMLRSVKQFIKKTPPDIVLYLDRLDMQSRDFSDMPLLHTITEIFGPSIWFNAIVVLTHAASAPPDGPNGTASSYDMFVTQRSHVVQQAIRQAAGDMRLMNPVSLVENHSACRTNRAGQRVLPNGQVWKPHLLLLSFASKILAEANTLLKLQDSPTGKPFPNRTRAPPLPFLLSSLLQSRPQLKLPEEQFGDGDDFDDDLDESSDSDEESEFDELPPFKRLTKAQEARLSKSQKKEYFDELEYREKLFMKKQLKEEKKRRKMMKKMASSTKGLPSDLSKDEEESGGAAAVPIPLPDYALPASFDSDNPTHRYRHLDSSHQWLVRPVLDTHGWDHDVGYEGINVERLFVVKDKIPLSFSGQVTKDKKEANVQLEAASSIKHGEGKATSLGFDMQTVGKDLAYTLRSETRFCNFRKNKATAGLSVTLLGDALSAGWKVEDKLIANKQFQLVMTGGAMTARGDVAYGGSLEAQLRDKDYPLGRSLSTLGLSVMDWHGDLAIGCNLQSQIPIGRSSNLIARVNLNNRGAGQASIRLNSSEQIQLALVGLIPLLRKLHGHLQQLSSQ
;
A
#
# COMPACT_ATOMS: atom_id res chain seq x y z
N MET A 1 -63.93 31.81 7.95
CA MET A 1 -63.57 30.37 8.01
C MET A 1 -62.68 30.12 6.81
N GLN A 2 -61.43 29.67 6.91
CA GLN A 2 -60.86 28.68 7.81
C GLN A 2 -59.37 28.97 8.02
N SER A 3 -58.95 28.92 9.27
CA SER A 3 -57.57 28.81 9.75
C SER A 3 -57.17 27.33 9.82
N GLN A 4 -55.98 26.96 9.34
CA GLN A 4 -55.24 25.74 9.73
C GLN A 4 -53.78 25.87 9.23
N GLN A 5 -52.86 26.18 10.15
CA GLN A 5 -51.94 25.27 10.85
C GLN A 5 -50.61 25.09 10.11
N VAL A 6 -49.68 25.98 10.46
CA VAL A 6 -48.23 25.80 10.30
C VAL A 6 -47.67 25.86 11.72
N GLU A 7 -47.76 24.76 12.45
CA GLU A 7 -47.07 24.51 13.73
C GLU A 7 -46.96 22.98 13.90
N ASP A 8 -45.86 22.51 14.51
CA ASP A 8 -45.57 21.13 15.00
C ASP A 8 -44.48 20.24 14.34
N SER A 9 -43.52 20.75 13.56
CA SER A 9 -42.33 19.94 13.21
C SER A 9 -41.07 20.21 14.04
N THR A 10 -40.89 21.43 14.58
CA THR A 10 -39.65 21.82 15.29
C THR A 10 -39.65 21.53 16.80
N ASN A 11 -40.82 21.48 17.45
CA ASN A 11 -40.90 21.17 18.89
C ASN A 11 -40.64 19.68 19.18
N GLY A 12 -41.14 18.76 18.34
CA GLY A 12 -40.97 17.32 18.52
C GLY A 12 -39.51 16.84 18.41
N GLU A 13 -38.70 17.44 17.53
CA GLU A 13 -37.28 17.10 17.39
C GLU A 13 -36.44 17.55 18.60
N THR A 14 -36.84 18.64 19.26
CA THR A 14 -36.14 19.19 20.42
C THR A 14 -36.45 18.37 21.69
N GLU A 15 -37.71 17.95 21.86
CA GLU A 15 -38.13 17.05 22.94
C GLU A 15 -37.48 15.65 22.81
N GLU A 16 -37.44 15.08 21.59
CA GLU A 16 -36.75 13.80 21.35
C GLU A 16 -35.24 13.90 21.66
N TYR A 17 -34.62 15.05 21.38
CA TYR A 17 -33.22 15.29 21.70
C TYR A 17 -32.97 15.32 23.21
N ASP A 18 -33.78 16.08 23.97
CA ASP A 18 -33.64 16.15 25.42
C ASP A 18 -33.90 14.80 26.11
N GLU A 19 -34.91 14.03 25.68
CA GLU A 19 -35.14 12.67 26.19
C GLU A 19 -33.95 11.74 25.97
N THR A 20 -33.32 11.78 24.79
CA THR A 20 -32.15 10.94 24.53
C THR A 20 -30.94 11.33 25.35
N ARG A 21 -30.79 12.63 25.65
CA ARG A 21 -29.74 13.14 26.51
C ARG A 21 -29.91 12.66 27.95
N GLU A 22 -31.13 12.69 28.48
CA GLU A 22 -31.44 12.14 29.81
C GLU A 22 -31.17 10.63 29.88
N LYS A 23 -31.62 9.87 28.88
CA LYS A 23 -31.36 8.42 28.83
C LYS A 23 -29.86 8.12 28.75
N LEU A 24 -29.09 8.89 27.98
CA LEU A 24 -27.63 8.74 27.90
C LEU A 24 -26.95 9.09 29.24
N GLN A 25 -27.45 10.10 29.96
CA GLN A 25 -26.99 10.41 31.31
C GLN A 25 -27.26 9.25 32.28
N MET A 26 -28.43 8.61 32.20
CA MET A 26 -28.73 7.42 33.00
C MET A 26 -27.84 6.23 32.65
N ILE A 27 -27.48 6.04 31.38
CA ILE A 27 -26.49 5.03 30.96
C ILE A 27 -25.12 5.30 31.60
N ARG A 28 -24.69 6.57 31.65
CA ARG A 28 -23.42 6.96 32.32
C ARG A 28 -23.45 6.64 33.81
N VAL A 29 -24.53 7.00 34.52
CA VAL A 29 -24.72 6.68 35.94
C VAL A 29 -24.70 5.16 36.15
N LYS A 30 -25.44 4.41 35.32
CA LYS A 30 -25.47 2.94 35.35
C LYS A 30 -24.04 2.35 35.22
N PHE A 31 -23.26 2.83 34.26
CA PHE A 31 -21.89 2.36 34.05
C PHE A 31 -20.94 2.71 35.22
N LEU A 32 -21.05 3.92 35.77
CA LEU A 32 -20.24 4.33 36.92
C LEU A 32 -20.58 3.50 38.18
N ARG A 33 -21.85 3.17 38.41
CA ARG A 33 -22.26 2.25 39.48
C ARG A 33 -21.68 0.84 39.27
N LEU A 34 -21.68 0.33 38.04
CA LEU A 34 -21.05 -0.96 37.71
C LEU A 34 -19.53 -0.93 37.97
N ALA A 35 -18.84 0.15 37.57
CA ALA A 35 -17.41 0.32 37.83
C ALA A 35 -17.11 0.37 39.34
N HIS A 36 -17.91 1.13 40.10
CA HIS A 36 -17.78 1.23 41.56
C HIS A 36 -17.94 -0.14 42.25
N ARG A 37 -18.96 -0.93 41.88
CA ARG A 37 -19.15 -2.30 42.41
C ARG A 37 -18.02 -3.28 42.06
N LEU A 38 -17.30 -3.03 40.96
CA LEU A 38 -16.08 -3.77 40.60
C LEU A 38 -14.81 -3.23 41.27
N GLY A 39 -14.92 -2.25 42.17
CA GLY A 39 -13.79 -1.61 42.83
C GLY A 39 -12.93 -0.77 41.89
N GLN A 40 -13.51 -0.25 40.80
CA GLN A 40 -12.82 0.56 39.79
C GLN A 40 -13.13 2.03 39.98
N THR A 41 -12.10 2.87 39.87
CA THR A 41 -12.25 4.32 39.91
C THR A 41 -12.57 4.88 38.52
N PRO A 42 -13.19 6.06 38.41
CA PRO A 42 -13.39 6.72 37.13
C PRO A 42 -12.10 7.04 36.35
N HIS A 43 -10.96 7.14 37.04
CA HIS A 43 -9.64 7.31 36.45
C HIS A 43 -9.07 6.04 35.79
N ASN A 44 -9.74 4.89 35.92
CA ASN A 44 -9.35 3.69 35.21
C ASN A 44 -9.45 3.94 33.69
N VAL A 45 -8.42 3.51 32.94
CA VAL A 45 -8.31 3.75 31.49
C VAL A 45 -9.55 3.26 30.72
N VAL A 46 -10.10 2.09 31.06
CA VAL A 46 -11.29 1.54 30.40
C VAL A 46 -12.52 2.39 30.71
N VAL A 47 -12.68 2.81 31.97
CA VAL A 47 -13.82 3.65 32.40
C VAL A 47 -13.77 5.00 31.70
N ALA A 48 -12.61 5.65 31.70
CA ALA A 48 -12.39 6.93 31.02
C ALA A 48 -12.67 6.83 29.50
N GLN A 49 -12.19 5.76 28.84
CA GLN A 49 -12.42 5.54 27.41
C GLN A 49 -13.91 5.36 27.07
N VAL A 50 -14.65 4.60 27.88
CA VAL A 50 -16.10 4.40 27.67
C VAL A 50 -16.84 5.72 27.84
N LEU A 51 -16.57 6.45 28.92
CA LEU A 51 -17.20 7.76 29.18
C LEU A 51 -16.90 8.76 28.07
N TYR A 52 -15.65 8.79 27.58
CA TYR A 52 -15.26 9.61 26.45
C TYR A 52 -16.03 9.26 25.17
N ARG A 53 -16.17 7.97 24.84
CA ARG A 53 -16.96 7.51 23.70
C ARG A 53 -18.44 7.88 23.81
N LEU A 54 -19.03 7.72 24.99
CA LEU A 54 -20.39 8.17 25.26
C LEU A 54 -20.54 9.70 25.12
N GLY A 55 -19.49 10.47 25.43
CA GLY A 55 -19.44 11.92 25.20
C GLY A 55 -19.39 12.28 23.71
N LEU A 56 -18.52 11.63 22.94
CA LEU A 56 -18.43 11.84 21.49
C LEU A 56 -19.72 11.48 20.75
N ALA A 57 -20.37 10.39 21.16
CA ALA A 57 -21.59 9.92 20.52
C ALA A 57 -22.77 10.91 20.70
N GLU A 58 -22.80 11.65 21.82
CA GLU A 58 -23.75 12.75 22.05
C GLU A 58 -23.49 13.95 21.10
N GLN A 59 -22.22 14.28 20.86
CA GLN A 59 -21.82 15.39 19.99
C GLN A 59 -22.19 15.15 18.52
N LEU A 60 -22.06 13.91 18.03
CA LEU A 60 -22.39 13.58 16.64
C LEU A 60 -23.89 13.77 16.31
N ARG A 61 -24.78 13.74 17.32
CA ARG A 61 -26.21 14.04 17.16
C ARG A 61 -26.54 15.52 17.37
N GLY A 62 -25.72 16.26 18.13
CA GLY A 62 -25.88 17.69 18.37
C GLY A 62 -25.43 18.52 17.16
N ARG A 63 -26.38 19.05 16.38
CA ARG A 63 -26.13 19.78 15.12
C ARG A 63 -25.43 21.15 15.27
N ASN A 64 -24.98 21.51 16.48
CA ASN A 64 -24.24 22.74 16.75
C ASN A 64 -22.82 22.41 17.20
N GLY A 65 -21.84 22.81 16.38
CA GLY A 65 -20.40 22.76 16.66
C GLY A 65 -19.95 23.72 17.77
N GLY A 66 -20.64 23.72 18.91
CA GLY A 66 -20.20 24.37 20.13
C GLY A 66 -18.98 23.65 20.69
N ARG A 67 -17.95 24.43 21.04
CA ARG A 67 -16.75 23.97 21.77
C ARG A 67 -17.16 23.05 22.91
N VAL A 68 -16.31 22.07 23.21
CA VAL A 68 -16.37 21.19 24.39
C VAL A 68 -16.70 22.02 25.64
N GLY A 69 -17.98 22.20 25.93
CA GLY A 69 -18.43 22.50 27.27
C GLY A 69 -18.03 21.29 28.08
N ALA A 70 -17.32 21.48 29.18
CA ALA A 70 -17.01 20.43 30.13
C ALA A 70 -18.32 19.72 30.54
N PHE A 71 -18.67 18.64 29.85
CA PHE A 71 -19.89 17.90 30.11
C PHE A 71 -19.72 17.13 31.42
N SER A 72 -20.83 17.04 32.15
CA SER A 72 -20.96 16.75 33.57
C SER A 72 -20.61 15.31 33.98
N PHE A 73 -19.37 14.88 33.72
CA PHE A 73 -18.79 13.70 34.34
C PHE A 73 -19.02 13.72 35.87
N ASP A 74 -18.78 14.88 36.49
CA ASP A 74 -18.95 15.08 37.93
C ASP A 74 -20.39 14.88 38.40
N ARG A 75 -21.40 15.26 37.60
CA ARG A 75 -22.82 15.07 37.94
C ARG A 75 -23.21 13.59 37.90
N ALA A 76 -22.76 12.86 36.88
CA ALA A 76 -23.03 11.43 36.77
C ALA A 76 -22.29 10.63 37.85
N SER A 77 -21.05 11.03 38.19
CA SER A 77 -20.27 10.44 39.28
C SER A 77 -20.93 10.69 40.63
N ALA A 78 -21.29 11.93 40.95
CA ALA A 78 -21.96 12.28 42.20
C ALA A 78 -23.30 11.54 42.35
N MET A 79 -24.08 11.43 41.27
CA MET A 79 -25.34 10.68 41.30
C MET A 79 -25.12 9.17 41.49
N ALA A 80 -24.08 8.59 40.86
CA ALA A 80 -23.73 7.19 41.06
C ALA A 80 -23.30 6.91 42.51
N GLU A 81 -22.48 7.78 43.10
CA GLU A 81 -22.04 7.69 44.49
C GLU A 81 -23.22 7.82 45.47
N GLN A 82 -24.11 8.79 45.26
CA GLN A 82 -25.32 8.96 46.08
C GLN A 82 -26.22 7.72 46.03
N LEU A 83 -26.42 7.13 44.86
CA LEU A 83 -27.24 5.92 44.69
C LEU A 83 -26.60 4.68 45.33
N GLU A 84 -25.28 4.55 45.31
CA GLU A 84 -24.61 3.45 46.02
C GLU A 84 -24.56 3.69 47.54
N ALA A 85 -24.50 4.96 48.00
CA ALA A 85 -24.55 5.34 49.42
C ALA A 85 -25.96 5.22 50.03
N ALA A 86 -27.01 5.46 49.25
CA ALA A 86 -28.41 5.34 49.67
C ALA A 86 -28.86 3.89 49.91
N GLY A 87 -28.02 2.91 49.57
CA GLY A 87 -28.29 1.47 49.71
C GLY A 87 -28.46 0.79 48.34
N GLN A 88 -28.11 -0.51 48.29
CA GLN A 88 -28.07 -1.31 47.05
C GLN A 88 -29.45 -1.48 46.41
N GLU A 89 -29.93 -0.48 45.69
CA GLU A 89 -30.99 -0.73 44.71
C GLU A 89 -30.48 -1.75 43.68
N PRO A 90 -31.30 -2.74 43.32
CA PRO A 90 -30.96 -3.68 42.25
C PRO A 90 -30.69 -2.89 40.98
N LEU A 91 -29.47 -3.00 40.44
CA LEU A 91 -29.17 -2.43 39.13
C LEU A 91 -29.97 -3.23 38.11
N ASP A 92 -30.80 -2.54 37.32
CA ASP A 92 -31.43 -3.14 36.12
C ASP A 92 -30.38 -3.31 35.01
N PHE A 93 -29.47 -4.25 35.26
CA PHE A 93 -28.41 -4.64 34.37
C PHE A 93 -28.17 -6.14 34.52
N SER A 94 -28.23 -6.85 33.40
CA SER A 94 -27.84 -8.25 33.31
C SER A 94 -26.92 -8.45 32.12
N CYS A 95 -25.90 -9.29 32.23
CA CYS A 95 -24.97 -9.54 31.13
C CYS A 95 -24.95 -11.03 30.78
N THR A 96 -25.23 -11.35 29.52
CA THR A 96 -25.14 -12.71 28.96
C THR A 96 -23.82 -12.85 28.22
N ILE A 97 -22.96 -13.75 28.69
CA ILE A 97 -21.63 -13.99 28.16
C ILE A 97 -21.60 -15.39 27.53
N MET A 98 -21.16 -15.51 26.28
CA MET A 98 -20.89 -16.81 25.66
C MET A 98 -19.39 -17.07 25.63
N VAL A 99 -18.97 -18.26 26.05
CA VAL A 99 -17.56 -18.66 26.08
C VAL A 99 -17.27 -19.58 24.89
N LEU A 100 -16.29 -19.24 24.06
CA LEU A 100 -15.81 -20.05 22.92
C LEU A 100 -14.31 -20.32 23.07
N GLY A 101 -13.81 -21.37 22.42
CA GLY A 101 -12.38 -21.67 22.40
C GLY A 101 -12.07 -23.17 22.29
N LYS A 102 -10.80 -23.48 22.02
CA LYS A 102 -10.31 -24.86 21.89
C LYS A 102 -10.55 -25.69 23.16
N THR A 103 -10.52 -27.01 23.03
CA THR A 103 -10.51 -27.91 24.18
C THR A 103 -9.27 -27.66 25.05
N GLY A 104 -9.43 -27.73 26.38
CA GLY A 104 -8.30 -27.61 27.32
C GLY A 104 -7.78 -26.20 27.58
N VAL A 105 -8.37 -25.15 26.99
CA VAL A 105 -7.95 -23.74 27.24
C VAL A 105 -8.47 -23.15 28.56
N GLY A 106 -9.25 -23.90 29.34
CA GLY A 106 -9.76 -23.43 30.64
C GLY A 106 -11.10 -22.66 30.60
N LYS A 107 -11.99 -22.95 29.65
CA LYS A 107 -13.35 -22.38 29.59
C LYS A 107 -14.14 -22.54 30.89
N SER A 108 -14.46 -23.77 31.26
CA SER A 108 -15.26 -24.06 32.46
C SER A 108 -14.56 -23.64 33.76
N ALA A 109 -13.22 -23.70 33.81
CA ALA A 109 -12.43 -23.19 34.93
C ALA A 109 -12.52 -21.66 35.10
N THR A 110 -12.57 -20.94 33.98
CA THR A 110 -12.80 -19.48 33.97
C THR A 110 -14.19 -19.15 34.48
N ILE A 111 -15.21 -19.93 34.09
CA ILE A 111 -16.58 -19.73 34.57
C ILE A 111 -16.67 -19.93 36.08
N ASN A 112 -16.07 -21.00 36.61
CA ASN A 112 -16.01 -21.24 38.05
C ASN A 112 -15.32 -20.08 38.79
N SER A 113 -14.22 -19.56 38.24
CA SER A 113 -13.48 -18.44 38.82
C SER A 113 -14.25 -17.10 38.74
N ILE A 114 -15.13 -16.91 37.74
CA ILE A 114 -16.01 -15.73 37.66
C ILE A 114 -17.07 -15.77 38.76
N PHE A 115 -17.63 -16.95 39.06
CA PHE A 115 -18.65 -17.09 40.12
C PHE A 115 -18.07 -17.30 41.53
N ASP A 116 -16.76 -17.54 41.66
CA ASP A 116 -16.12 -18.01 42.91
C ASP A 116 -16.75 -19.32 43.46
N GLU A 117 -17.33 -20.11 42.57
CA GLU A 117 -18.05 -21.34 42.89
C GLU A 117 -17.78 -22.41 41.83
N VAL A 118 -17.76 -23.69 42.24
CA VAL A 118 -17.60 -24.81 41.30
C VAL A 118 -18.95 -25.10 40.64
N LYS A 119 -19.23 -24.44 39.51
CA LYS A 119 -20.45 -24.63 38.70
C LYS A 119 -20.32 -25.79 37.71
N PHE A 120 -19.11 -26.00 37.19
CA PHE A 120 -18.79 -27.05 36.22
C PHE A 120 -17.63 -27.91 36.72
N GLY A 121 -17.71 -29.23 36.50
CA GLY A 121 -16.58 -30.13 36.73
C GLY A 121 -15.48 -29.87 35.71
N THR A 122 -14.25 -29.70 36.16
CA THR A 122 -13.07 -29.50 35.31
C THR A 122 -12.13 -30.69 35.40
N ASP A 123 -11.68 -31.20 34.26
CA ASP A 123 -10.76 -32.34 34.16
C ASP A 123 -9.61 -31.99 33.19
N ALA A 124 -8.40 -32.48 33.47
CA ALA A 124 -7.21 -32.21 32.67
C ALA A 124 -7.06 -33.15 31.46
N PHE A 125 -7.65 -34.34 31.51
CA PHE A 125 -7.49 -35.42 30.52
C PHE A 125 -8.77 -35.74 29.75
N PHE A 126 -9.94 -35.53 30.38
CA PHE A 126 -11.24 -35.85 29.79
C PHE A 126 -12.02 -34.61 29.36
N LEU A 127 -12.84 -34.76 28.31
CA LEU A 127 -13.75 -33.72 27.85
C LEU A 127 -14.84 -33.43 28.90
N GLY A 128 -14.69 -32.33 29.64
CA GLY A 128 -15.65 -31.91 30.66
C GLY A 128 -17.03 -31.53 30.09
N THR A 129 -17.06 -30.61 29.12
CA THR A 129 -18.33 -30.08 28.56
C THR A 129 -18.64 -30.73 27.19
N LYS A 130 -19.69 -31.58 27.15
CA LYS A 130 -20.14 -32.28 25.93
C LYS A 130 -21.36 -31.64 25.24
N LYS A 131 -22.10 -30.79 25.95
CA LYS A 131 -23.29 -30.07 25.47
C LYS A 131 -23.23 -28.62 25.94
N VAL A 132 -23.89 -27.72 25.19
CA VAL A 132 -24.04 -26.32 25.57
C VAL A 132 -24.86 -26.23 26.85
N GLN A 133 -24.37 -25.50 27.84
CA GLN A 133 -25.00 -25.33 29.15
C GLN A 133 -24.89 -23.86 29.55
N ASP A 134 -25.88 -23.34 30.24
CA ASP A 134 -25.82 -21.99 30.79
C ASP A 134 -25.98 -22.00 32.32
N VAL A 135 -25.30 -21.07 32.96
CA VAL A 135 -25.40 -20.82 34.39
C VAL A 135 -25.74 -19.36 34.63
N VAL A 136 -26.62 -19.10 35.60
CA VAL A 136 -26.99 -17.76 36.03
C VAL A 136 -26.56 -17.60 37.47
N GLY A 137 -25.92 -16.48 37.78
CA GLY A 137 -25.52 -16.13 39.13
C GLY A 137 -25.32 -14.62 39.29
N THR A 138 -24.93 -14.21 40.49
CA THR A 138 -24.72 -12.80 40.82
C THR A 138 -23.26 -12.58 41.23
N VAL A 139 -22.58 -11.64 40.57
CA VAL A 139 -21.20 -11.27 40.88
C VAL A 139 -21.18 -9.81 41.31
N GLN A 140 -20.74 -9.52 42.53
CA GLN A 140 -20.74 -8.14 43.10
C GLN A 140 -22.12 -7.44 42.97
N GLY A 141 -23.21 -8.19 43.23
CA GLY A 141 -24.58 -7.68 43.12
C GLY A 141 -25.09 -7.48 41.69
N ILE A 142 -24.38 -7.98 40.67
CA ILE A 142 -24.73 -7.86 39.25
C ILE A 142 -25.12 -9.22 38.69
N LYS A 143 -26.26 -9.32 37.98
CA LYS A 143 -26.75 -10.58 37.39
C LYS A 143 -25.93 -10.93 36.14
N VAL A 144 -25.29 -12.09 36.14
CA VAL A 144 -24.48 -12.58 35.01
C VAL A 144 -24.99 -13.96 34.61
N ARG A 145 -25.25 -14.12 33.31
CA ARG A 145 -25.52 -15.41 32.68
C ARG A 145 -24.32 -15.80 31.83
N ILE A 146 -23.77 -16.99 32.01
CA ILE A 146 -22.66 -17.48 31.20
C ILE A 146 -23.06 -18.76 30.48
N ILE A 147 -22.92 -18.77 29.15
CA ILE A 147 -23.15 -19.91 28.27
C ILE A 147 -21.81 -20.60 28.05
N ASP A 148 -21.62 -21.77 28.66
CA ASP A 148 -20.49 -22.66 28.40
C ASP A 148 -20.73 -23.45 27.12
N THR A 149 -19.69 -23.54 26.28
CA THR A 149 -19.76 -24.29 25.03
C THR A 149 -18.75 -25.44 25.02
N PRO A 150 -19.06 -26.55 24.32
CA PRO A 150 -18.11 -27.63 24.13
C PRO A 150 -16.78 -27.13 23.52
N GLY A 151 -15.68 -27.76 23.92
CA GLY A 151 -14.37 -27.42 23.38
C GLY A 151 -14.24 -27.78 21.91
N LEU A 152 -13.68 -26.84 21.14
CA LEU A 152 -13.40 -27.06 19.73
C LEU A 152 -12.10 -27.85 19.58
N LEU A 153 -12.12 -28.80 18.66
CA LEU A 153 -10.97 -29.68 18.40
C LEU A 153 -9.97 -28.95 17.47
N PRO A 154 -8.66 -29.02 17.76
CA PRO A 154 -7.66 -28.23 17.04
C PRO A 154 -7.28 -28.82 15.66
N SER A 155 -7.56 -30.10 15.40
CA SER A 155 -7.16 -30.74 14.14
C SER A 155 -8.08 -30.31 12.99
N SER A 156 -7.49 -30.11 11.80
CA SER A 156 -8.24 -29.86 10.57
C SER A 156 -9.16 -31.02 10.19
N SER A 157 -8.79 -32.26 10.56
CA SER A 157 -9.63 -33.46 10.38
C SER A 157 -10.96 -33.37 11.12
N ASP A 158 -11.03 -32.55 12.17
CA ASP A 158 -12.19 -32.48 13.07
C ASP A 158 -13.17 -31.36 12.68
N GLN A 159 -12.93 -30.70 11.54
CA GLN A 159 -13.72 -29.55 11.10
C GLN A 159 -15.21 -29.86 10.99
N THR A 160 -15.59 -31.02 10.45
CA THR A 160 -17.00 -31.44 10.36
C THR A 160 -17.64 -31.62 11.75
N GLN A 161 -16.88 -32.09 12.74
CA GLN A 161 -17.37 -32.22 14.11
C GLN A 161 -17.51 -30.84 14.77
N ASN A 162 -16.52 -29.96 14.59
CA ASN A 162 -16.57 -28.58 15.03
C ASN A 162 -17.76 -27.83 14.44
N GLU A 163 -18.05 -27.98 13.14
CA GLU A 163 -19.24 -27.41 12.50
C GLU A 163 -20.53 -27.86 13.15
N LYS A 164 -20.68 -29.18 13.41
CA LYS A 164 -21.87 -29.71 14.09
C LYS A 164 -22.03 -29.11 15.50
N MET A 165 -20.94 -29.00 16.25
CA MET A 165 -20.93 -28.38 17.58
C MET A 165 -21.33 -26.90 17.51
N LEU A 166 -20.70 -26.12 16.63
CA LEU A 166 -20.96 -24.69 16.46
C LEU A 166 -22.39 -24.43 15.96
N ARG A 167 -22.95 -25.27 15.08
CA ARG A 167 -24.37 -25.19 14.68
C ARG A 167 -25.31 -25.45 15.87
N SER A 168 -24.97 -26.39 16.75
CA SER A 168 -25.75 -26.63 17.97
C SER A 168 -25.73 -25.42 18.92
N VAL A 169 -24.55 -24.78 19.07
CA VAL A 169 -24.39 -23.52 19.81
C VAL A 169 -25.22 -22.40 19.17
N LYS A 170 -25.15 -22.24 17.84
CA LYS A 170 -25.94 -21.25 17.09
C LYS A 170 -27.45 -21.44 17.32
N GLN A 171 -27.92 -22.68 17.34
CA GLN A 171 -29.32 -22.98 17.61
C GLN A 171 -29.72 -22.64 19.06
N PHE A 172 -28.83 -22.87 20.03
CA PHE A 172 -29.06 -22.54 21.43
C PHE A 172 -29.19 -21.02 21.65
N ILE A 173 -28.28 -20.23 21.05
CA ILE A 173 -28.27 -18.77 21.21
C ILE A 173 -29.37 -18.06 20.40
N LYS A 174 -30.05 -18.75 19.47
CA LYS A 174 -31.13 -18.16 18.65
C LYS A 174 -32.27 -17.58 19.53
N LYS A 175 -32.56 -18.21 20.67
CA LYS A 175 -33.59 -17.74 21.61
C LYS A 175 -33.07 -16.67 22.57
N THR A 176 -31.78 -16.72 22.91
CA THR A 176 -31.13 -15.84 23.88
C THR A 176 -29.74 -15.47 23.37
N PRO A 177 -29.62 -14.40 22.56
CA PRO A 177 -28.33 -14.00 21.99
C PRO A 177 -27.40 -13.54 23.12
N PRO A 178 -26.09 -13.84 23.04
CA PRO A 178 -25.14 -13.32 24.00
C PRO A 178 -24.90 -11.82 23.78
N ASP A 179 -24.72 -11.07 24.87
CA ASP A 179 -24.26 -9.69 24.84
C ASP A 179 -22.77 -9.62 24.46
N ILE A 180 -21.97 -10.53 25.02
CA ILE A 180 -20.51 -10.59 24.90
C ILE A 180 -20.05 -12.00 24.55
N VAL A 181 -19.01 -12.09 23.73
CA VAL A 181 -18.32 -13.35 23.44
C VAL A 181 -16.93 -13.32 24.05
N LEU A 182 -16.60 -14.32 24.88
CA LEU A 182 -15.23 -14.54 25.34
C LEU A 182 -14.62 -15.63 24.48
N TYR A 183 -13.64 -15.26 23.66
CA TYR A 183 -12.82 -16.23 22.93
C TYR A 183 -11.60 -16.56 23.78
N LEU A 184 -11.55 -17.77 24.34
CA LEU A 184 -10.48 -18.20 25.21
C LEU A 184 -9.39 -18.92 24.43
N ASP A 185 -8.18 -18.55 24.76
CA ASP A 185 -6.96 -19.21 24.32
C ASP A 185 -5.93 -19.24 25.45
N ARG A 186 -4.84 -19.99 25.29
CA ARG A 186 -3.79 -20.09 26.30
C ARG A 186 -2.65 -19.11 26.05
N LEU A 187 -2.17 -18.45 27.11
CA LEU A 187 -1.00 -17.58 27.05
C LEU A 187 0.28 -18.39 26.80
N ASP A 188 0.40 -19.54 27.45
CA ASP A 188 1.57 -20.44 27.43
C ASP A 188 1.69 -21.33 26.19
N MET A 189 0.88 -21.09 25.15
CA MET A 189 1.06 -21.76 23.87
C MET A 189 2.14 -21.10 23.02
N GLN A 190 3.14 -21.90 22.65
CA GLN A 190 4.29 -21.46 21.87
C GLN A 190 4.08 -21.52 20.35
N SER A 191 2.91 -21.99 19.86
CA SER A 191 2.67 -22.08 18.43
C SER A 191 2.59 -20.68 17.80
N ARG A 192 3.53 -20.40 16.90
CA ARG A 192 3.52 -19.22 16.01
C ARG A 192 2.77 -19.51 14.69
N ASP A 193 2.29 -20.73 14.54
CA ASP A 193 1.66 -21.20 13.31
C ASP A 193 0.21 -20.74 13.23
N PHE A 194 -0.24 -20.44 12.01
CA PHE A 194 -1.63 -20.15 11.68
C PHE A 194 -2.55 -21.39 11.80
N SER A 195 -2.21 -22.37 12.63
CA SER A 195 -2.96 -23.61 12.84
C SER A 195 -4.39 -23.36 13.31
N ASP A 196 -4.63 -22.22 13.98
CA ASP A 196 -5.94 -21.84 14.50
C ASP A 196 -6.84 -21.19 13.43
N MET A 197 -6.30 -20.84 12.25
CA MET A 197 -7.03 -20.15 11.19
C MET A 197 -8.24 -20.92 10.65
N PRO A 198 -8.16 -22.23 10.31
CA PRO A 198 -9.32 -22.99 9.83
C PRO A 198 -10.46 -23.02 10.85
N LEU A 199 -10.13 -23.11 12.13
CA LEU A 199 -11.11 -23.12 13.20
C LEU A 199 -11.81 -21.76 13.33
N LEU A 200 -11.03 -20.68 13.35
CA LEU A 200 -11.57 -19.32 13.41
C LEU A 200 -12.45 -19.01 12.19
N HIS A 201 -12.06 -19.46 10.99
CA HIS A 201 -12.87 -19.33 9.78
C HIS A 201 -14.21 -20.05 9.93
N THR A 202 -14.20 -21.28 10.47
CA THR A 202 -15.44 -22.05 10.74
C THR A 202 -16.36 -21.33 11.73
N ILE A 203 -15.82 -20.68 12.76
CA ILE A 203 -16.59 -19.85 13.70
C ILE A 203 -17.22 -18.67 12.95
N THR A 204 -16.44 -17.95 12.14
CA THR A 204 -16.93 -16.81 11.34
C THR A 204 -18.01 -17.23 10.35
N GLU A 205 -17.84 -18.35 9.64
CA GLU A 205 -18.83 -18.86 8.69
C GLU A 205 -20.17 -19.20 9.35
N ILE A 206 -20.11 -19.81 10.54
CA ILE A 206 -21.32 -20.25 11.24
C ILE A 206 -22.04 -19.08 11.91
N PHE A 207 -21.34 -18.24 12.66
CA PHE A 207 -21.99 -17.15 13.41
C PHE A 207 -22.10 -15.84 12.63
N GLY A 208 -21.30 -15.68 11.57
CA GLY A 208 -21.12 -14.43 10.84
C GLY A 208 -19.97 -13.58 11.43
N PRO A 209 -19.37 -12.67 10.64
CA PRO A 209 -18.28 -11.78 11.11
C PRO A 209 -18.66 -10.90 12.31
N SER A 210 -19.95 -10.61 12.47
CA SER A 210 -20.45 -9.76 13.56
C SER A 210 -20.24 -10.35 14.95
N ILE A 211 -20.04 -11.67 15.06
CA ILE A 211 -19.74 -12.33 16.34
C ILE A 211 -18.48 -11.75 16.99
N TRP A 212 -17.55 -11.24 16.17
CA TRP A 212 -16.29 -10.71 16.64
C TRP A 212 -16.35 -9.25 17.10
N PHE A 213 -17.41 -8.47 16.81
CA PHE A 213 -17.49 -7.06 17.24
C PHE A 213 -17.62 -6.89 18.75
N ASN A 214 -18.34 -7.81 19.41
CA ASN A 214 -18.49 -7.84 20.87
C ASN A 214 -17.65 -8.98 21.49
N ALA A 215 -16.57 -9.39 20.81
CA ALA A 215 -15.69 -10.43 21.31
C ALA A 215 -14.50 -9.86 22.09
N ILE A 216 -14.19 -10.49 23.23
CA ILE A 216 -13.01 -10.23 24.05
C ILE A 216 -12.12 -11.47 23.96
N VAL A 217 -10.85 -11.28 23.63
CA VAL A 217 -9.85 -12.35 23.65
C VAL A 217 -9.41 -12.55 25.09
N VAL A 218 -9.52 -13.78 25.58
CA VAL A 218 -9.17 -14.13 26.96
C VAL A 218 -8.00 -15.11 26.93
N LEU A 219 -6.84 -14.69 27.47
CA LEU A 219 -5.66 -15.54 27.56
C LEU A 219 -5.56 -16.14 28.96
N THR A 220 -5.80 -17.44 29.07
CA THR A 220 -5.66 -18.19 30.32
C THR A 220 -4.21 -18.56 30.59
N HIS A 221 -3.92 -19.10 31.78
CA HIS A 221 -2.56 -19.41 32.24
C HIS A 221 -1.68 -18.16 32.31
N ALA A 222 -2.30 -17.03 32.67
CA ALA A 222 -1.64 -15.74 32.67
C ALA A 222 -0.51 -15.61 33.70
N ALA A 223 -0.40 -16.49 34.70
CA ALA A 223 0.74 -16.50 35.62
C ALA A 223 1.95 -17.31 35.11
N SER A 224 1.91 -17.79 33.86
CA SER A 224 3.01 -18.55 33.26
C SER A 224 4.29 -17.71 33.13
N ALA A 225 5.43 -18.36 33.37
CA ALA A 225 6.73 -17.75 33.15
C ALA A 225 6.94 -17.48 31.64
N PRO A 226 7.49 -16.30 31.26
CA PRO A 226 7.84 -16.03 29.87
C PRO A 226 8.87 -17.06 29.35
N PRO A 227 8.80 -17.46 28.08
CA PRO A 227 9.80 -18.34 27.50
C PRO A 227 11.16 -17.64 27.38
N ASP A 228 12.22 -18.44 27.41
CA ASP A 228 13.58 -17.97 27.16
C ASP A 228 13.71 -17.47 25.71
N GLY A 229 14.31 -16.29 25.54
CA GLY A 229 14.61 -15.73 24.23
C GLY A 229 15.69 -16.55 23.49
N PRO A 230 15.92 -16.28 22.20
CA PRO A 230 16.92 -16.98 21.39
C PRO A 230 18.35 -16.91 21.97
N ASN A 231 18.63 -15.92 22.82
CA ASN A 231 19.91 -15.73 23.50
C ASN A 231 19.95 -16.38 24.90
N GLY A 232 18.95 -17.17 25.30
CA GLY A 232 18.82 -17.77 26.63
C GLY A 232 18.39 -16.80 27.73
N THR A 233 18.09 -15.55 27.41
CA THR A 233 17.56 -14.55 28.36
C THR A 233 16.04 -14.57 28.36
N ALA A 234 15.42 -14.71 29.53
CA ALA A 234 13.96 -14.67 29.69
C ALA A 234 13.36 -13.39 29.08
N SER A 235 12.35 -13.55 28.22
CA SER A 235 11.62 -12.40 27.68
C SER A 235 10.86 -11.67 28.79
N SER A 236 10.71 -10.34 28.71
CA SER A 236 9.85 -9.63 29.66
C SER A 236 8.40 -10.13 29.56
N TYR A 237 7.69 -10.21 30.69
CA TYR A 237 6.30 -10.65 30.74
C TYR A 237 5.38 -9.86 29.79
N ASP A 238 5.56 -8.55 29.72
CA ASP A 238 4.74 -7.69 28.84
C ASP A 238 4.98 -7.98 27.35
N MET A 239 6.21 -8.28 26.95
CA MET A 239 6.54 -8.69 25.58
C MET A 239 5.88 -10.04 25.25
N PHE A 240 5.93 -11.00 26.18
CA PHE A 240 5.31 -12.31 26.01
C PHE A 240 3.79 -12.20 25.81
N VAL A 241 3.13 -11.41 26.66
CA VAL A 241 1.70 -11.10 26.52
C VAL A 241 1.40 -10.38 25.21
N THR A 242 2.19 -9.37 24.86
CA THR A 242 1.98 -8.58 23.63
C THR A 242 2.09 -9.44 22.38
N GLN A 243 3.12 -10.30 22.31
CA GLN A 243 3.33 -11.21 21.18
C GLN A 243 2.15 -12.19 21.03
N ARG A 244 1.75 -12.87 22.10
CA ARG A 244 0.64 -13.84 22.03
C ARG A 244 -0.69 -13.16 21.69
N SER A 245 -0.95 -12.01 22.30
CA SER A 245 -2.13 -11.18 22.02
C SER A 245 -2.20 -10.79 20.55
N HIS A 246 -1.08 -10.35 19.98
CA HIS A 246 -1.01 -9.93 18.58
C HIS A 246 -1.31 -11.08 17.61
N VAL A 247 -0.74 -12.26 17.85
CA VAL A 247 -0.97 -13.45 17.02
C VAL A 247 -2.45 -13.84 17.00
N VAL A 248 -3.10 -13.93 18.17
CA VAL A 248 -4.52 -14.30 18.25
C VAL A 248 -5.42 -13.22 17.63
N GLN A 249 -5.15 -11.94 17.93
CA GLN A 249 -5.91 -10.83 17.33
C GLN A 249 -5.76 -10.81 15.80
N GLN A 250 -4.55 -11.02 15.28
CA GLN A 250 -4.30 -11.06 13.84
C GLN A 250 -5.03 -12.22 13.17
N ALA A 251 -5.03 -13.40 13.79
CA ALA A 251 -5.76 -14.56 13.29
C ALA A 251 -7.28 -14.28 13.24
N ILE A 252 -7.84 -13.66 14.28
CA ILE A 252 -9.25 -13.26 14.31
C ILE A 252 -9.55 -12.22 13.21
N ARG A 253 -8.70 -11.21 13.01
CA ARG A 253 -8.88 -10.19 11.93
C ARG A 253 -8.92 -10.83 10.56
N GLN A 254 -8.00 -11.76 10.29
CA GLN A 254 -7.94 -12.47 9.02
C GLN A 254 -9.19 -13.35 8.82
N ALA A 255 -9.61 -14.09 9.86
CA ALA A 255 -10.79 -14.94 9.81
C ALA A 255 -12.11 -14.14 9.72
N ALA A 256 -12.17 -12.93 10.27
CA ALA A 256 -13.34 -12.06 10.20
C ALA A 256 -13.43 -11.27 8.88
N GLY A 257 -12.32 -11.14 8.15
CA GLY A 257 -12.24 -10.31 6.93
C GLY A 257 -12.21 -8.80 7.20
N ASP A 258 -12.00 -8.36 8.45
CA ASP A 258 -11.93 -6.94 8.82
C ASP A 258 -10.58 -6.62 9.50
N MET A 259 -9.70 -5.96 8.76
CA MET A 259 -8.38 -5.54 9.24
C MET A 259 -8.43 -4.44 10.31
N ARG A 260 -9.57 -3.75 10.47
CA ARG A 260 -9.76 -2.68 11.47
C ARG A 260 -10.27 -3.22 12.81
N LEU A 261 -10.65 -4.50 12.87
CA LEU A 261 -11.16 -5.14 14.06
C LEU A 261 -10.08 -5.22 15.15
N MET A 262 -10.31 -4.61 16.30
CA MET A 262 -9.39 -4.64 17.45
C MET A 262 -10.12 -5.21 18.67
N ASN A 263 -10.06 -6.53 18.84
CA ASN A 263 -10.64 -7.17 20.02
C ASN A 263 -9.82 -6.85 21.28
N PRO A 264 -10.44 -6.37 22.37
CA PRO A 264 -9.74 -6.20 23.64
C PRO A 264 -9.25 -7.56 24.16
N VAL A 265 -8.10 -7.53 24.86
CA VAL A 265 -7.49 -8.72 25.45
C VAL A 265 -7.59 -8.64 26.97
N SER A 266 -7.98 -9.74 27.60
CA SER A 266 -8.00 -9.90 29.05
C SER A 266 -7.19 -11.13 29.44
N LEU A 267 -6.37 -11.01 30.47
CA LEU A 267 -5.55 -12.09 30.99
C LEU A 267 -6.28 -12.78 32.14
N VAL A 268 -6.21 -14.10 32.24
CA VAL A 268 -6.93 -14.87 33.28
C VAL A 268 -6.01 -15.93 33.89
N GLU A 269 -6.03 -16.02 35.22
CA GLU A 269 -5.37 -17.11 35.95
C GLU A 269 -6.36 -17.85 36.85
N ASN A 270 -6.61 -19.10 36.48
CA ASN A 270 -7.61 -19.96 37.12
C ASN A 270 -7.00 -20.84 38.21
N HIS A 271 -5.68 -21.06 38.21
CA HIS A 271 -5.04 -21.92 39.19
C HIS A 271 -5.23 -21.40 40.61
N SER A 272 -5.46 -22.30 41.56
CA SER A 272 -5.55 -22.00 42.99
C SER A 272 -4.28 -21.38 43.59
N ALA A 273 -3.13 -21.50 42.92
CA ALA A 273 -1.83 -20.98 43.34
C ALA A 273 -1.58 -19.56 42.80
N CYS A 274 -2.56 -18.97 42.12
CA CYS A 274 -2.50 -17.58 41.70
C CYS A 274 -2.26 -16.67 42.91
N ARG A 275 -1.30 -15.73 42.79
CA ARG A 275 -0.99 -14.78 43.84
C ARG A 275 -2.22 -13.94 44.18
N THR A 276 -2.42 -13.64 45.45
CA THR A 276 -3.52 -12.79 45.91
C THR A 276 -3.01 -11.52 46.57
N ASN A 277 -3.78 -10.43 46.43
CA ASN A 277 -3.51 -9.20 47.19
C ASN A 277 -4.07 -9.31 48.62
N ARG A 278 -3.88 -8.26 49.43
CA ARG A 278 -4.41 -8.17 50.81
C ARG A 278 -5.93 -8.27 50.90
N ALA A 279 -6.64 -7.99 49.80
CA ALA A 279 -8.09 -8.12 49.69
C ALA A 279 -8.53 -9.53 49.21
N GLY A 280 -7.59 -10.49 49.10
CA GLY A 280 -7.87 -11.86 48.64
C GLY A 280 -8.11 -11.99 47.14
N GLN A 281 -7.92 -10.93 46.36
CA GLN A 281 -8.17 -10.94 44.92
C GLN A 281 -6.96 -11.48 44.17
N ARG A 282 -7.20 -12.27 43.12
CA ARG A 282 -6.15 -12.85 42.26
C ARG A 282 -5.44 -11.80 41.42
N VAL A 283 -4.11 -11.75 41.50
CA VAL A 283 -3.24 -10.77 40.88
C VAL A 283 -2.25 -11.44 39.93
N LEU A 284 -2.12 -10.88 38.73
CA LEU A 284 -1.21 -11.34 37.69
C LEU A 284 0.22 -10.81 37.89
N PRO A 285 1.23 -11.36 37.18
CA PRO A 285 2.61 -10.90 37.27
C PRO A 285 2.83 -9.39 36.99
N ASN A 286 1.98 -8.79 36.15
CA ASN A 286 1.98 -7.35 35.87
C ASN A 286 1.27 -6.49 36.95
N GLY A 287 0.84 -7.09 38.06
CA GLY A 287 0.14 -6.40 39.15
C GLY A 287 -1.37 -6.21 38.94
N GLN A 288 -1.93 -6.70 37.82
CA GLN A 288 -3.34 -6.53 37.48
C GLN A 288 -4.24 -7.52 38.22
N VAL A 289 -5.34 -7.02 38.80
CA VAL A 289 -6.41 -7.87 39.35
C VAL A 289 -7.35 -8.27 38.20
N TRP A 290 -7.26 -9.54 37.77
CA TRP A 290 -7.84 -9.92 36.48
C TRP A 290 -9.36 -10.01 36.46
N LYS A 291 -9.98 -10.52 37.53
CA LYS A 291 -11.43 -10.80 37.57
C LYS A 291 -12.27 -9.53 37.43
N PRO A 292 -12.06 -8.46 38.22
CA PRO A 292 -12.76 -7.20 38.02
C PRO A 292 -12.49 -6.58 36.65
N HIS A 293 -11.28 -6.73 36.11
CA HIS A 293 -10.93 -6.21 34.79
C HIS A 293 -11.69 -6.90 33.65
N LEU A 294 -11.77 -8.23 33.65
CA LEU A 294 -12.53 -8.99 32.66
C LEU A 294 -14.02 -8.61 32.68
N LEU A 295 -14.60 -8.48 33.87
CA LEU A 295 -15.99 -8.08 34.04
C LEU A 295 -16.21 -6.63 33.61
N LEU A 296 -15.27 -5.73 33.92
CA LEU A 296 -15.32 -4.34 33.47
C LEU A 296 -15.35 -4.25 31.95
N LEU A 297 -14.48 -4.99 31.25
CA LEU A 297 -14.48 -5.02 29.78
C LEU A 297 -15.79 -5.58 29.21
N SER A 298 -16.33 -6.62 29.83
CA SER A 298 -17.60 -7.23 29.42
C SER A 298 -18.76 -6.25 29.59
N PHE A 299 -18.86 -5.60 30.74
CA PHE A 299 -19.92 -4.65 31.05
C PHE A 299 -19.79 -3.37 30.24
N ALA A 300 -18.58 -2.85 30.05
CA ALA A 300 -18.29 -1.72 29.18
C ALA A 300 -18.77 -1.96 27.75
N SER A 301 -18.46 -3.12 27.18
CA SER A 301 -18.88 -3.48 25.82
C SER A 301 -20.41 -3.57 25.70
N LYS A 302 -21.10 -4.15 26.69
CA LYS A 302 -22.56 -4.20 26.71
C LYS A 302 -23.18 -2.80 26.82
N ILE A 303 -22.65 -1.94 27.70
CA ILE A 303 -23.11 -0.56 27.88
C ILE A 303 -22.93 0.25 26.59
N LEU A 304 -21.79 0.08 25.91
CA LEU A 304 -21.54 0.75 24.62
C LEU A 304 -22.52 0.25 23.55
N ALA A 305 -22.87 -1.04 23.54
CA ALA A 305 -23.90 -1.56 22.65
C ALA A 305 -25.29 -0.96 22.95
N GLU A 306 -25.69 -0.88 24.22
CA GLU A 306 -26.93 -0.24 24.66
C GLU A 306 -26.97 1.24 24.22
N ALA A 307 -25.89 1.99 24.41
CA ALA A 307 -25.77 3.38 23.96
C ALA A 307 -25.84 3.51 22.42
N ASN A 308 -25.19 2.61 21.68
CA ASN A 308 -25.23 2.63 20.22
C ASN A 308 -26.65 2.35 19.67
N THR A 309 -27.40 1.44 20.31
CA THR A 309 -28.80 1.19 19.97
C THR A 309 -29.68 2.39 20.26
N LEU A 310 -29.45 3.07 21.40
CA LEU A 310 -30.20 4.27 21.77
C LEU A 310 -29.95 5.43 20.79
N LEU A 311 -28.71 5.58 20.33
CA LEU A 311 -28.31 6.65 19.43
C LEU A 311 -28.61 6.34 17.95
N LYS A 312 -29.19 5.18 17.63
CA LYS A 312 -29.47 4.71 16.26
C LYS A 312 -28.25 4.77 15.32
N LEU A 313 -27.03 4.75 15.88
CA LEU A 313 -25.79 4.82 15.11
C LEU A 313 -25.55 3.55 14.27
N GLN A 314 -26.34 2.48 14.51
CA GLN A 314 -26.31 1.22 13.78
C GLN A 314 -27.43 1.06 12.73
N ASP A 315 -28.29 2.07 12.50
CA ASP A 315 -29.35 2.03 11.46
C ASP A 315 -28.80 2.23 10.03
N SER A 316 -27.65 1.62 9.72
CA SER A 316 -27.32 1.21 8.35
C SER A 316 -27.77 -0.26 8.22
N PRO A 317 -28.63 -0.63 7.25
CA PRO A 317 -29.26 -1.94 7.22
C PRO A 317 -28.23 -3.07 7.16
N THR A 318 -28.02 -3.73 8.30
CA THR A 318 -27.30 -4.98 8.46
C THR A 318 -28.17 -6.11 7.90
N GLY A 319 -27.94 -6.47 6.65
CA GLY A 319 -28.76 -7.50 5.98
C GLY A 319 -28.44 -7.74 4.51
N LYS A 320 -27.67 -6.87 3.87
CA LYS A 320 -26.87 -7.28 2.71
C LYS A 320 -25.46 -7.55 3.22
N PRO A 321 -24.76 -8.60 2.76
CA PRO A 321 -23.30 -8.54 2.87
C PRO A 321 -22.95 -7.15 2.33
N PHE A 322 -22.27 -6.34 3.13
CA PHE A 322 -21.56 -5.21 2.54
C PHE A 322 -20.86 -5.83 1.33
N PRO A 323 -21.17 -5.46 0.07
CA PRO A 323 -20.25 -5.81 -0.99
C PRO A 323 -18.95 -5.24 -0.44
N ASN A 324 -17.97 -6.12 -0.17
CA ASN A 324 -16.63 -5.79 0.37
C ASN A 324 -16.41 -4.34 0.06
N ARG A 325 -16.50 -3.42 1.04
CA ARG A 325 -16.65 -1.97 0.76
C ARG A 325 -15.57 -1.66 -0.26
N THR A 326 -15.96 -1.65 -1.54
CA THR A 326 -14.98 -2.01 -2.57
C THR A 326 -14.19 -0.75 -2.62
N ARG A 327 -12.95 -0.84 -2.12
CA ARG A 327 -12.08 0.31 -1.91
C ARG A 327 -12.31 1.21 -3.10
N ALA A 328 -12.81 2.44 -2.87
CA ALA A 328 -13.14 3.33 -3.97
C ALA A 328 -11.92 3.31 -4.90
N PRO A 329 -12.09 2.99 -6.19
CA PRO A 329 -10.96 2.80 -7.08
C PRO A 329 -10.11 4.06 -6.95
N PRO A 330 -8.77 3.95 -6.86
CA PRO A 330 -7.92 5.10 -6.62
C PRO A 330 -7.93 5.97 -7.88
N LEU A 331 -8.99 6.78 -8.04
CA LEU A 331 -9.24 7.62 -9.20
C LEU A 331 -8.06 8.57 -9.46
N PRO A 332 -7.42 9.18 -8.43
CA PRO A 332 -6.19 9.92 -8.64
C PRO A 332 -5.07 9.11 -9.32
N PHE A 333 -4.88 7.85 -8.91
CA PHE A 333 -3.84 6.98 -9.45
C PHE A 333 -4.14 6.58 -10.91
N LEU A 334 -5.34 6.09 -11.21
CA LEU A 334 -5.65 5.66 -12.58
C LEU A 334 -5.73 6.88 -13.54
N LEU A 335 -6.11 8.07 -13.04
CA LEU A 335 -6.09 9.30 -13.82
C LEU A 335 -4.65 9.74 -14.11
N SER A 336 -3.75 9.65 -13.13
CA SER A 336 -2.32 9.92 -13.36
C SER A 336 -1.71 8.98 -14.39
N SER A 337 -2.08 7.69 -14.36
CA SER A 337 -1.66 6.70 -15.35
C SER A 337 -2.23 6.97 -16.73
N LEU A 338 -3.46 7.50 -16.83
CA LEU A 338 -4.08 7.90 -18.09
C LEU A 338 -3.34 9.11 -18.70
N LEU A 339 -3.05 10.11 -17.89
CA LEU A 339 -2.43 11.38 -18.33
C LEU A 339 -0.97 11.25 -18.77
N GLN A 340 -0.29 10.13 -18.49
CA GLN A 340 1.07 9.88 -18.99
C GLN A 340 1.09 9.77 -20.52
N SER A 341 1.94 10.58 -21.17
CA SER A 341 2.17 10.50 -22.61
C SER A 341 2.96 9.24 -22.95
N ARG A 342 2.50 8.43 -23.90
CA ARG A 342 3.24 7.23 -24.35
C ARG A 342 3.71 7.37 -25.81
N PRO A 343 4.94 6.93 -26.12
CA PRO A 343 5.43 6.91 -27.49
C PRO A 343 4.64 5.90 -28.33
N GLN A 344 4.51 6.18 -29.63
CA GLN A 344 3.85 5.26 -30.55
C GLN A 344 4.77 4.08 -30.88
N LEU A 345 4.19 2.89 -30.91
CA LEU A 345 4.84 1.73 -31.51
C LEU A 345 5.03 1.98 -33.00
N LYS A 346 6.24 1.78 -33.48
CA LYS A 346 6.58 1.84 -34.90
C LYS A 346 6.94 0.44 -35.38
N LEU A 347 6.76 0.17 -36.68
CA LEU A 347 7.27 -1.07 -37.27
C LEU A 347 8.80 -1.14 -37.10
N PRO A 348 9.44 -2.32 -36.99
CA PRO A 348 10.90 -2.44 -36.85
C PRO A 348 11.69 -1.66 -37.91
N GLU A 349 11.17 -1.60 -39.14
CA GLU A 349 11.74 -0.81 -40.25
C GLU A 349 11.67 0.72 -40.02
N GLU A 350 10.72 1.17 -39.20
CA GLU A 350 10.46 2.57 -38.85
C GLU A 350 11.01 2.95 -37.45
N GLN A 351 11.48 1.98 -36.65
CA GLN A 351 12.03 2.20 -35.31
C GLN A 351 13.42 2.85 -35.31
N PHE A 352 14.13 2.79 -36.43
CA PHE A 352 15.42 3.48 -36.60
C PHE A 352 15.27 4.98 -36.91
N GLY A 353 14.03 5.49 -37.01
CA GLY A 353 13.71 6.91 -37.19
C GLY A 353 13.33 7.56 -35.87
N ASP A 354 14.26 8.35 -35.31
CA ASP A 354 13.94 9.25 -34.20
C ASP A 354 13.08 10.41 -34.75
N GLY A 355 11.91 10.63 -34.17
CA GLY A 355 10.94 11.64 -34.61
C GLY A 355 9.89 11.14 -35.61
N ASP A 356 8.71 11.75 -35.58
CA ASP A 356 7.75 11.63 -36.70
C ASP A 356 8.30 12.46 -37.86
N ASP A 357 8.01 12.09 -39.10
CA ASP A 357 8.49 12.73 -40.35
C ASP A 357 8.47 14.27 -40.39
N PHE A 358 7.63 14.90 -39.57
CA PHE A 358 7.48 16.35 -39.47
C PHE A 358 8.54 17.06 -38.61
N ASP A 359 9.27 16.34 -37.74
CA ASP A 359 10.39 16.91 -36.97
C ASP A 359 11.63 17.13 -37.86
N ASP A 360 11.76 16.35 -38.94
CA ASP A 360 12.87 16.35 -39.90
C ASP A 360 12.80 17.52 -40.92
N ASP A 361 11.61 18.10 -41.13
CA ASP A 361 11.39 19.25 -42.03
C ASP A 361 11.81 20.59 -41.43
N LEU A 362 11.94 20.67 -40.10
CA LEU A 362 12.50 21.85 -39.40
C LEU A 362 14.05 21.84 -39.41
N ASP A 363 14.65 20.78 -39.94
CA ASP A 363 16.09 20.52 -39.94
C ASP A 363 16.80 21.14 -41.16
N GLU A 364 16.09 21.43 -42.26
CA GLU A 364 16.71 21.84 -43.54
C GLU A 364 16.99 23.35 -43.70
N SER A 365 16.37 24.24 -42.93
CA SER A 365 16.49 25.69 -43.17
C SER A 365 17.58 26.42 -42.39
N SER A 366 18.31 25.75 -41.49
CA SER A 366 19.30 26.42 -40.61
C SER A 366 20.73 25.89 -40.72
N ASP A 367 20.98 24.78 -41.43
CA ASP A 367 22.25 24.03 -41.36
C ASP A 367 23.06 24.06 -42.68
N SER A 368 22.86 25.08 -43.53
CA SER A 368 23.56 25.20 -44.82
C SER A 368 25.02 25.67 -44.70
N ASP A 369 25.41 26.31 -43.59
CA ASP A 369 26.65 27.09 -43.54
C ASP A 369 27.77 26.46 -42.67
N GLU A 370 27.54 25.32 -42.02
CA GLU A 370 28.49 24.71 -41.05
C GLU A 370 29.13 23.38 -41.53
N GLU A 371 28.93 22.93 -42.78
CA GLU A 371 29.56 21.68 -43.28
C GLU A 371 31.08 21.77 -43.44
N SER A 372 31.64 22.97 -43.56
CA SER A 372 33.05 23.18 -43.88
C SER A 372 33.97 23.26 -42.65
N GLU A 373 33.43 23.50 -41.45
CA GLU A 373 34.25 23.88 -40.29
C GLU A 373 35.12 22.72 -39.75
N PHE A 374 34.68 21.45 -39.85
CA PHE A 374 35.50 20.32 -39.39
C PHE A 374 36.62 19.94 -40.37
N ASP A 375 36.34 19.98 -41.67
CA ASP A 375 37.29 19.57 -42.71
C ASP A 375 38.37 20.65 -42.97
N GLU A 376 38.16 21.86 -42.47
CA GLU A 376 39.13 22.97 -42.47
C GLU A 376 40.09 22.96 -41.26
N LEU A 377 39.89 22.08 -40.27
CA LEU A 377 40.76 22.03 -39.09
C LEU A 377 42.11 21.33 -39.37
N PRO A 378 43.23 21.87 -38.85
CA PRO A 378 44.53 21.24 -39.01
C PRO A 378 44.60 19.89 -38.27
N PRO A 379 45.42 18.93 -38.72
CA PRO A 379 45.52 17.61 -38.11
C PRO A 379 45.90 17.70 -36.62
N PHE A 380 45.13 17.02 -35.75
CA PHE A 380 45.34 17.01 -34.30
C PHE A 380 45.92 15.68 -33.83
N LYS A 381 47.04 15.74 -33.13
CA LYS A 381 47.64 14.57 -32.48
C LYS A 381 47.34 14.59 -31.00
N ARG A 382 46.56 13.62 -30.52
CA ARG A 382 46.28 13.44 -29.10
C ARG A 382 47.59 13.19 -28.32
N LEU A 383 47.81 13.95 -27.26
CA LEU A 383 48.92 13.78 -26.34
C LEU A 383 48.74 12.49 -25.53
N THR A 384 49.86 11.87 -25.16
CA THR A 384 49.83 10.71 -24.25
C THR A 384 49.65 11.17 -22.80
N LYS A 385 49.09 10.33 -21.91
CA LYS A 385 48.91 10.65 -20.47
C LYS A 385 50.19 11.18 -19.79
N ALA A 386 51.35 10.69 -20.20
CA ALA A 386 52.66 11.13 -19.69
C ALA A 386 53.06 12.53 -20.18
N GLN A 387 52.67 12.91 -21.39
CA GLN A 387 52.87 14.25 -21.96
C GLN A 387 51.85 15.24 -21.41
N GLU A 388 50.60 14.81 -21.23
CA GLU A 388 49.55 15.59 -20.57
C GLU A 388 49.98 15.96 -19.15
N ALA A 389 50.55 15.04 -18.37
CA ALA A 389 51.01 15.31 -17.01
C ALA A 389 52.01 16.48 -16.91
N ARG A 390 52.85 16.69 -17.94
CA ARG A 390 53.89 17.74 -18.01
C ARG A 390 53.37 19.14 -18.34
N LEU A 391 52.12 19.26 -18.77
CA LEU A 391 51.49 20.55 -19.09
C LEU A 391 51.09 21.32 -17.81
N SER A 392 51.17 22.65 -17.89
CA SER A 392 50.61 23.54 -16.86
C SER A 392 49.07 23.44 -16.80
N LYS A 393 48.45 23.89 -15.70
CA LYS A 393 46.98 23.79 -15.52
C LYS A 393 46.19 24.53 -16.61
N SER A 394 46.68 25.69 -17.07
CA SER A 394 46.04 26.45 -18.17
C SER A 394 46.18 25.72 -19.51
N GLN A 395 47.38 25.25 -19.85
CA GLN A 395 47.62 24.51 -21.09
C GLN A 395 46.85 23.18 -21.16
N LYS A 396 46.69 22.49 -20.02
CA LYS A 396 45.81 21.31 -19.93
C LYS A 396 44.37 21.66 -20.28
N LYS A 397 43.86 22.77 -19.72
CA LYS A 397 42.50 23.23 -19.95
C LYS A 397 42.27 23.54 -21.44
N GLU A 398 43.13 24.36 -22.04
CA GLU A 398 43.06 24.70 -23.46
C GLU A 398 43.14 23.47 -24.37
N TYR A 399 44.02 22.51 -24.07
CA TYR A 399 44.12 21.25 -24.81
C TYR A 399 42.83 20.41 -24.71
N PHE A 400 42.21 20.31 -23.53
CA PHE A 400 40.96 19.58 -23.36
C PHE A 400 39.77 20.29 -24.01
N ASP A 401 39.71 21.62 -23.96
CA ASP A 401 38.69 22.44 -24.60
C ASP A 401 38.74 22.28 -26.14
N GLU A 402 39.94 22.31 -26.74
CA GLU A 402 40.16 22.07 -28.18
C GLU A 402 39.76 20.64 -28.60
N LEU A 403 40.08 19.64 -27.78
CA LEU A 403 39.74 18.25 -28.04
C LEU A 403 38.22 18.03 -27.96
N GLU A 404 37.54 18.69 -27.02
CA GLU A 404 36.08 18.66 -26.86
C GLU A 404 35.37 19.30 -28.07
N TYR A 405 35.86 20.45 -28.52
CA TYR A 405 35.35 21.13 -29.71
C TYR A 405 35.46 20.24 -30.96
N ARG A 406 36.61 19.59 -31.18
CA ARG A 406 36.83 18.66 -32.31
C ARG A 406 35.95 17.42 -32.24
N GLU A 407 35.80 16.81 -31.07
CA GLU A 407 34.89 15.67 -30.90
C GLU A 407 33.44 16.05 -31.15
N LYS A 408 33.00 17.23 -30.69
CA LYS A 408 31.65 17.74 -30.94
C LYS A 408 31.37 17.91 -32.43
N LEU A 409 32.30 18.51 -33.17
CA LEU A 409 32.20 18.65 -34.62
C LEU A 409 32.21 17.30 -35.35
N PHE A 410 33.09 16.38 -34.94
CA PHE A 410 33.15 15.02 -35.51
C PHE A 410 31.84 14.25 -35.29
N MET A 411 31.29 14.28 -34.08
CA MET A 411 30.01 13.63 -33.76
C MET A 411 28.84 14.29 -34.50
N LYS A 412 28.87 15.62 -34.71
CA LYS A 412 27.89 16.35 -35.54
C LYS A 412 27.95 15.90 -36.99
N LYS A 413 29.16 15.72 -37.54
CA LYS A 413 29.38 15.16 -38.89
C LYS A 413 28.84 13.73 -39.01
N GLN A 414 29.15 12.85 -38.05
CA GLN A 414 28.63 11.47 -38.03
C GLN A 414 27.10 11.43 -37.97
N LEU A 415 26.47 12.22 -37.08
CA LEU A 415 25.01 12.30 -36.99
C LEU A 415 24.39 12.82 -38.30
N LYS A 416 25.01 13.80 -38.96
CA LYS A 416 24.51 14.34 -40.23
C LYS A 416 24.63 13.31 -41.36
N GLU A 417 25.74 12.59 -41.45
CA GLU A 417 25.95 11.52 -42.43
C GLU A 417 24.98 10.36 -42.20
N GLU A 418 24.74 9.99 -40.94
CA GLU A 418 23.76 8.98 -40.57
C GLU A 418 22.33 9.43 -40.94
N LYS A 419 21.97 10.69 -40.68
CA LYS A 419 20.70 11.29 -41.15
C LYS A 419 20.58 11.25 -42.68
N LYS A 420 21.62 11.64 -43.43
CA LYS A 420 21.64 11.56 -44.90
C LYS A 420 21.44 10.12 -45.38
N ARG A 421 22.14 9.15 -44.78
CA ARG A 421 22.01 7.72 -45.08
C ARG A 421 20.61 7.18 -44.78
N ARG A 422 20.01 7.59 -43.66
CA ARG A 422 18.62 7.24 -43.29
C ARG A 422 17.60 7.85 -44.25
N LYS A 423 17.74 9.13 -44.63
CA LYS A 423 16.90 9.78 -45.65
C LYS A 423 16.98 9.06 -47.01
N MET A 424 18.17 8.61 -47.42
CA MET A 424 18.34 7.82 -48.65
C MET A 424 17.68 6.44 -48.56
N MET A 425 17.84 5.71 -47.45
CA MET A 425 17.16 4.43 -47.24
C MET A 425 15.63 4.57 -47.23
N LYS A 426 15.11 5.64 -46.61
CA LYS A 426 13.67 5.94 -46.62
C LYS A 426 13.15 6.26 -48.03
N LYS A 427 13.90 7.05 -48.81
CA LYS A 427 13.56 7.33 -50.22
C LYS A 427 13.56 6.03 -51.04
N MET A 428 14.57 5.18 -50.89
CA MET A 428 14.60 3.86 -51.53
C MET A 428 13.39 3.00 -51.13
N ALA A 429 13.10 2.84 -49.84
CA ALA A 429 11.96 2.06 -49.35
C ALA A 429 10.60 2.60 -49.84
N SER A 430 10.46 3.93 -49.96
CA SER A 430 9.25 4.54 -50.54
C SER A 430 9.12 4.30 -52.05
N SER A 431 10.24 4.25 -52.78
CA SER A 431 10.25 3.94 -54.22
C SER A 431 10.03 2.46 -54.52
N THR A 432 10.41 1.54 -53.63
CA THR A 432 10.19 0.09 -53.78
C THR A 432 8.72 -0.31 -53.58
N LYS A 433 7.91 0.48 -52.85
CA LYS A 433 6.47 0.26 -52.68
C LYS A 433 5.63 0.45 -53.95
N GLY A 434 6.23 0.95 -55.05
CA GLY A 434 5.55 1.24 -56.32
C GLY A 434 5.68 0.17 -57.41
N LEU A 435 6.39 -0.94 -57.18
CA LEU A 435 6.51 -2.03 -58.17
C LEU A 435 5.59 -3.22 -57.84
N PRO A 436 4.94 -3.87 -58.82
CA PRO A 436 4.17 -5.08 -58.57
C PRO A 436 5.11 -6.23 -58.20
N SER A 437 4.81 -6.90 -57.08
CA SER A 437 5.50 -8.09 -56.60
C SER A 437 5.07 -9.33 -57.41
N ASP A 438 5.51 -9.42 -58.66
CA ASP A 438 5.65 -10.69 -59.37
C ASP A 438 7.12 -10.80 -59.77
N LEU A 439 7.89 -11.53 -58.96
CA LEU A 439 9.15 -12.23 -59.25
C LEU A 439 9.95 -12.40 -57.94
N SER A 440 9.73 -13.54 -57.28
CA SER A 440 10.72 -14.34 -56.52
C SER A 440 10.01 -15.16 -55.43
N LYS A 441 9.30 -16.22 -55.85
CA LYS A 441 9.41 -17.48 -55.11
C LYS A 441 10.76 -18.05 -55.53
N ASP A 442 11.52 -18.55 -54.55
CA ASP A 442 12.84 -19.16 -54.69
C ASP A 442 14.03 -18.19 -54.58
N GLU A 443 14.29 -17.70 -53.36
CA GLU A 443 15.66 -17.74 -52.81
C GLU A 443 15.57 -18.18 -51.34
N GLU A 444 16.03 -19.41 -51.11
CA GLU A 444 16.41 -19.93 -49.81
C GLU A 444 17.59 -19.13 -49.22
N GLU A 445 17.63 -19.06 -47.89
CA GLU A 445 18.86 -18.93 -47.09
C GLU A 445 19.96 -17.97 -47.60
N SER A 446 19.73 -16.66 -47.47
CA SER A 446 20.85 -15.74 -47.26
C SER A 446 20.83 -15.27 -45.82
N GLY A 447 21.76 -15.84 -45.04
CA GLY A 447 21.91 -15.59 -43.62
C GLY A 447 21.98 -14.10 -43.32
N GLY A 448 20.91 -13.56 -42.74
CA GLY A 448 20.98 -12.31 -42.01
C GLY A 448 22.05 -12.49 -40.93
N ALA A 449 23.17 -11.77 -41.08
CA ALA A 449 24.30 -11.83 -40.17
C ALA A 449 23.79 -11.86 -38.73
N ALA A 450 23.95 -13.01 -38.07
CA ALA A 450 23.56 -13.16 -36.68
C ALA A 450 24.26 -12.04 -35.90
N ALA A 451 23.46 -11.11 -35.36
CA ALA A 451 23.98 -10.03 -34.54
C ALA A 451 24.86 -10.68 -33.47
N VAL A 452 26.15 -10.31 -33.46
CA VAL A 452 27.13 -10.86 -32.53
C VAL A 452 26.57 -10.63 -31.13
N PRO A 453 26.36 -11.68 -30.31
CA PRO A 453 25.78 -11.53 -28.99
C PRO A 453 26.65 -10.58 -28.17
N ILE A 454 26.08 -9.43 -27.81
CA ILE A 454 26.79 -8.42 -27.02
C ILE A 454 26.69 -8.86 -25.56
N PRO A 455 27.83 -9.07 -24.87
CA PRO A 455 27.79 -9.36 -23.45
C PRO A 455 27.23 -8.14 -22.71
N LEU A 456 26.11 -8.35 -22.02
CA LEU A 456 25.54 -7.36 -21.12
C LEU A 456 26.51 -7.08 -19.95
N PRO A 457 26.50 -5.87 -19.37
CA PRO A 457 27.31 -5.57 -18.19
C PRO A 457 27.03 -6.57 -17.06
N ASP A 458 28.08 -7.15 -16.47
CA ASP A 458 27.95 -8.06 -15.33
C ASP A 458 27.16 -7.36 -14.20
N TYR A 459 26.09 -8.00 -13.73
CA TYR A 459 25.30 -7.49 -12.61
C TYR A 459 26.10 -7.64 -11.31
N ALA A 460 26.18 -6.56 -10.52
CA ALA A 460 26.79 -6.60 -9.20
C ALA A 460 25.82 -7.26 -8.21
N LEU A 461 26.16 -8.46 -7.73
CA LEU A 461 25.43 -9.14 -6.66
C LEU A 461 25.65 -8.42 -5.31
N PRO A 462 24.75 -8.61 -4.32
CA PRO A 462 24.95 -8.14 -2.96
C PRO A 462 26.26 -8.67 -2.38
N ALA A 463 26.94 -7.87 -1.54
CA ALA A 463 28.16 -8.31 -0.88
C ALA A 463 27.85 -9.38 0.18
N SER A 464 28.42 -10.58 0.05
CA SER A 464 28.34 -11.64 1.06
C SER A 464 29.54 -11.61 2.01
N PHE A 465 29.32 -11.85 3.31
CA PHE A 465 30.40 -11.83 4.32
C PHE A 465 31.19 -13.15 4.43
N ASP A 466 30.75 -14.21 3.76
CA ASP A 466 31.38 -15.53 3.81
C ASP A 466 32.49 -15.73 2.77
N SER A 467 33.59 -16.38 3.17
CA SER A 467 34.74 -16.69 2.31
C SER A 467 34.47 -17.76 1.24
N ASP A 468 33.38 -18.51 1.38
CA ASP A 468 33.14 -19.78 0.68
C ASP A 468 32.06 -19.68 -0.40
N ASN A 469 31.86 -18.50 -1.00
CA ASN A 469 30.86 -18.34 -2.06
C ASN A 469 31.50 -18.49 -3.47
N PRO A 470 31.45 -19.67 -4.12
CA PRO A 470 31.81 -19.81 -5.52
C PRO A 470 30.68 -19.16 -6.35
N THR A 471 30.76 -17.85 -6.55
CA THR A 471 29.84 -17.14 -7.44
C THR A 471 30.05 -17.64 -8.88
N HIS A 472 29.28 -18.67 -9.27
CA HIS A 472 29.17 -19.07 -10.66
C HIS A 472 28.53 -17.91 -11.42
N ARG A 473 29.36 -17.14 -12.13
CA ARG A 473 28.93 -16.04 -12.99
C ARG A 473 28.21 -16.63 -14.20
N TYR A 474 26.89 -16.63 -14.19
CA TYR A 474 26.12 -16.85 -15.41
C TYR A 474 26.24 -15.61 -16.29
N ARG A 475 27.24 -15.58 -17.17
CA ARG A 475 27.29 -14.60 -18.26
C ARG A 475 26.06 -14.84 -19.14
N HIS A 476 25.09 -13.94 -19.04
CA HIS A 476 23.95 -13.95 -19.93
C HIS A 476 24.40 -13.42 -21.29
N LEU A 477 24.45 -14.31 -22.28
CA LEU A 477 24.56 -13.91 -23.67
C LEU A 477 23.16 -13.45 -24.08
N ASP A 478 23.04 -12.22 -24.59
CA ASP A 478 21.81 -11.79 -25.25
C ASP A 478 21.62 -12.75 -26.43
N SER A 479 20.69 -13.68 -26.28
CA SER A 479 20.45 -14.67 -27.31
C SER A 479 19.83 -13.95 -28.50
N SER A 480 20.22 -14.34 -29.72
CA SER A 480 19.52 -13.95 -30.95
C SER A 480 18.06 -14.44 -31.00
N HIS A 481 17.58 -15.10 -29.94
CA HIS A 481 16.16 -15.39 -29.77
C HIS A 481 15.32 -14.12 -29.77
N GLN A 482 14.20 -14.27 -30.42
CA GLN A 482 13.16 -13.28 -30.55
C GLN A 482 12.67 -12.74 -29.19
N TRP A 483 12.61 -13.58 -28.15
CA TRP A 483 12.13 -13.17 -26.82
C TRP A 483 13.27 -12.61 -25.96
N LEU A 484 13.06 -11.40 -25.44
CA LEU A 484 13.98 -10.75 -24.52
C LEU A 484 13.54 -11.05 -23.09
N VAL A 485 14.23 -12.00 -22.44
CA VAL A 485 13.93 -12.40 -21.06
C VAL A 485 15.04 -11.91 -20.15
N ARG A 486 14.71 -11.00 -19.22
CA ARG A 486 15.65 -10.40 -18.29
C ARG A 486 15.25 -10.71 -16.84
N PRO A 487 16.16 -11.14 -15.98
CA PRO A 487 15.86 -11.26 -14.56
C PRO A 487 15.68 -9.87 -13.91
N VAL A 488 14.83 -9.78 -12.90
CA VAL A 488 14.64 -8.59 -12.06
C VAL A 488 15.43 -8.81 -10.77
N LEU A 489 16.42 -7.95 -10.54
CA LEU A 489 17.31 -8.01 -9.37
C LEU A 489 16.85 -7.03 -8.29
N ASP A 490 16.77 -7.49 -7.05
CA ASP A 490 16.73 -6.64 -5.87
C ASP A 490 18.14 -6.43 -5.30
N THR A 491 18.53 -5.16 -5.19
CA THR A 491 19.81 -4.75 -4.61
C THR A 491 19.81 -4.77 -3.08
N HIS A 492 18.64 -4.99 -2.45
CA HIS A 492 18.45 -5.03 -1.01
C HIS A 492 18.17 -6.44 -0.44
N GLY A 493 18.68 -7.47 -1.14
CA GLY A 493 18.62 -8.86 -0.69
C GLY A 493 19.42 -9.15 0.58
N TRP A 494 19.05 -10.24 1.27
CA TRP A 494 19.73 -10.74 2.47
C TRP A 494 21.04 -11.45 2.11
N ASP A 495 21.94 -11.62 3.08
CA ASP A 495 23.15 -12.43 2.88
C ASP A 495 22.75 -13.87 2.45
N HIS A 496 23.46 -14.42 1.45
CA HIS A 496 23.12 -15.66 0.71
C HIS A 496 21.85 -15.65 -0.16
N ASP A 497 21.21 -14.51 -0.36
CA ASP A 497 20.15 -14.40 -1.37
C ASP A 497 20.76 -14.22 -2.77
N VAL A 498 20.19 -14.88 -3.78
CA VAL A 498 20.63 -14.72 -5.18
C VAL A 498 20.18 -13.36 -5.72
N GLY A 499 19.26 -12.68 -5.03
CA GLY A 499 18.77 -11.34 -5.35
C GLY A 499 17.84 -11.28 -6.55
N TYR A 500 17.47 -12.42 -7.14
CA TYR A 500 16.49 -12.47 -8.22
C TYR A 500 15.08 -12.58 -7.64
N GLU A 501 14.34 -11.48 -7.65
CA GLU A 501 12.96 -11.44 -7.18
C GLU A 501 11.94 -11.59 -8.32
N GLY A 502 12.37 -11.59 -9.58
CA GLY A 502 11.43 -11.66 -10.68
C GLY A 502 12.02 -11.90 -12.06
N ILE A 503 11.13 -11.94 -13.04
CA ILE A 503 11.42 -12.12 -14.47
C ILE A 503 10.66 -11.05 -15.25
N ASN A 504 11.35 -10.36 -16.15
CA ASN A 504 10.79 -9.50 -17.16
C ASN A 504 10.91 -10.18 -18.54
N VAL A 505 9.83 -10.18 -19.30
CA VAL A 505 9.72 -10.80 -20.62
C VAL A 505 9.19 -9.76 -21.58
N GLU A 506 9.97 -9.42 -22.60
CA GLU A 506 9.61 -8.44 -23.62
C GLU A 506 9.70 -9.06 -25.00
N ARG A 507 8.74 -8.72 -25.85
CA ARG A 507 8.72 -9.16 -27.24
C ARG A 507 7.92 -8.20 -28.12
N LEU A 508 8.46 -7.91 -29.30
CA LEU A 508 7.76 -7.21 -30.35
C LEU A 508 7.48 -8.17 -31.51
N PHE A 509 6.23 -8.22 -31.93
CA PHE A 509 5.77 -8.99 -33.09
C PHE A 509 5.26 -8.02 -34.16
N VAL A 510 5.30 -8.45 -35.42
CA VAL A 510 4.63 -7.75 -36.52
C VAL A 510 3.57 -8.69 -37.09
N VAL A 511 2.31 -8.27 -37.04
CA VAL A 511 1.18 -9.05 -37.56
C VAL A 511 0.87 -8.57 -38.99
N LYS A 512 0.91 -9.52 -39.95
CA LYS A 512 0.65 -9.27 -41.38
C LYS A 512 1.48 -8.11 -41.97
N ASP A 513 2.73 -7.98 -41.53
CA ASP A 513 3.71 -6.97 -41.96
C ASP A 513 3.27 -5.51 -41.83
N LYS A 514 2.22 -5.23 -41.05
CA LYS A 514 1.59 -3.90 -40.98
C LYS A 514 1.25 -3.43 -39.57
N ILE A 515 1.06 -4.36 -38.62
CA ILE A 515 0.61 -4.03 -37.27
C ILE A 515 1.69 -4.46 -36.27
N PRO A 516 2.48 -3.53 -35.70
CA PRO A 516 3.39 -3.85 -34.61
C PRO A 516 2.58 -4.11 -33.32
N LEU A 517 2.87 -5.23 -32.66
CA LEU A 517 2.32 -5.64 -31.38
C LEU A 517 3.48 -5.85 -30.40
N SER A 518 3.57 -5.02 -29.35
CA SER A 518 4.51 -5.23 -28.25
C SER A 518 3.82 -5.94 -27.11
N PHE A 519 4.51 -6.91 -26.53
CA PHE A 519 4.14 -7.61 -25.31
C PHE A 519 5.28 -7.45 -24.31
N SER A 520 4.96 -7.00 -23.10
CA SER A 520 5.90 -6.90 -21.99
C SER A 520 5.22 -7.45 -20.73
N GLY A 521 5.94 -8.24 -19.94
CA GLY A 521 5.42 -8.90 -18.77
C GLY A 521 6.49 -9.02 -17.70
N GLN A 522 6.25 -8.41 -16.55
CA GLN A 522 7.11 -8.48 -15.39
C GLN A 522 6.38 -9.17 -14.24
N VAL A 523 6.95 -10.25 -13.73
CA VAL A 523 6.47 -10.94 -12.53
C VAL A 523 7.55 -10.82 -11.47
N THR A 524 7.19 -10.28 -10.32
CA THR A 524 8.05 -10.16 -9.14
C THR A 524 7.37 -10.83 -7.96
N LYS A 525 8.12 -11.58 -7.17
CA LYS A 525 7.63 -12.30 -5.99
C LYS A 525 8.66 -12.20 -4.88
N ASP A 526 8.34 -11.37 -3.90
CA ASP A 526 9.03 -11.31 -2.61
C ASP A 526 8.46 -12.39 -1.66
N LYS A 527 9.12 -12.65 -0.52
CA LYS A 527 8.68 -13.55 0.55
C LYS A 527 7.30 -13.19 1.11
N LYS A 528 6.85 -11.93 0.95
CA LYS A 528 5.57 -11.44 1.50
C LYS A 528 4.52 -11.11 0.45
N GLU A 529 4.92 -10.67 -0.74
CA GLU A 529 4.00 -10.14 -1.76
C GLU A 529 4.39 -10.62 -3.17
N ALA A 530 3.39 -10.82 -4.03
CA ALA A 530 3.59 -11.15 -5.44
C ALA A 530 2.97 -10.04 -6.29
N ASN A 531 3.77 -9.42 -7.15
CA ASN A 531 3.36 -8.34 -8.04
C ASN A 531 3.54 -8.78 -9.50
N VAL A 532 2.46 -8.71 -10.26
CA VAL A 532 2.42 -8.98 -11.70
C VAL A 532 2.07 -7.70 -12.44
N GLN A 533 2.84 -7.41 -13.48
CA GLN A 533 2.59 -6.36 -14.46
C GLN A 533 2.69 -6.95 -15.87
N LEU A 534 1.72 -6.68 -16.72
CA LEU A 534 1.68 -7.10 -18.12
C LEU A 534 1.15 -5.93 -18.93
N GLU A 535 1.84 -5.58 -20.01
CA GLU A 535 1.45 -4.55 -20.95
C GLU A 535 1.54 -5.12 -22.37
N ALA A 536 0.43 -5.06 -23.09
CA ALA A 536 0.32 -5.40 -24.49
C ALA A 536 -0.16 -4.16 -25.26
N ALA A 537 0.60 -3.71 -26.25
CA ALA A 537 0.27 -2.51 -27.01
C ALA A 537 0.42 -2.75 -28.51
N SER A 538 -0.44 -2.10 -29.29
CA SER A 538 -0.50 -2.19 -30.74
C SER A 538 -0.82 -0.83 -31.34
N SER A 539 -0.36 -0.55 -32.55
CA SER A 539 -0.68 0.70 -33.24
C SER A 539 -0.94 0.49 -34.72
N ILE A 540 -1.90 1.21 -35.27
CA ILE A 540 -2.30 1.19 -36.67
C ILE A 540 -2.19 2.63 -37.21
N LYS A 541 -1.40 2.82 -38.26
CA LYS A 541 -1.29 4.11 -38.96
C LYS A 541 -2.41 4.25 -39.98
N HIS A 542 -3.08 5.40 -40.00
CA HIS A 542 -4.17 5.74 -40.91
C HIS A 542 -3.76 6.92 -41.81
N GLY A 543 -2.83 6.68 -42.74
CA GLY A 543 -2.27 7.71 -43.61
C GLY A 543 -1.21 8.59 -42.94
N GLU A 544 -0.83 9.69 -43.58
CA GLU A 544 0.19 10.62 -43.05
C GLU A 544 -0.35 11.38 -41.81
N GLY A 545 0.38 11.27 -40.70
CA GLY A 545 0.10 12.05 -39.49
C GLY A 545 -1.09 11.60 -38.62
N LYS A 546 -1.76 10.48 -38.95
CA LYS A 546 -2.82 9.91 -38.10
C LYS A 546 -2.50 8.47 -37.72
N ALA A 547 -2.66 8.14 -36.44
CA ALA A 547 -2.46 6.77 -35.97
C ALA A 547 -3.33 6.49 -34.75
N THR A 548 -3.85 5.27 -34.69
CA THR A 548 -4.65 4.75 -33.58
C THR A 548 -3.86 3.67 -32.88
N SER A 549 -3.65 3.81 -31.58
CA SER A 549 -3.00 2.81 -30.71
C SER A 549 -4.00 2.20 -29.74
N LEU A 550 -3.89 0.89 -29.54
CA LEU A 550 -4.64 0.12 -28.57
C LEU A 550 -3.65 -0.46 -27.55
N GLY A 551 -3.90 -0.26 -26.27
CA GLY A 551 -3.10 -0.79 -25.17
C GLY A 551 -3.96 -1.58 -24.20
N PHE A 552 -3.39 -2.64 -23.64
CA PHE A 552 -3.97 -3.45 -22.59
C PHE A 552 -2.92 -3.61 -21.49
N ASP A 553 -3.25 -3.13 -20.29
CA ASP A 553 -2.40 -3.26 -19.12
C ASP A 553 -3.09 -4.12 -18.07
N MET A 554 -2.35 -5.01 -17.43
CA MET A 554 -2.76 -5.76 -16.26
C MET A 554 -1.72 -5.53 -15.17
N GLN A 555 -2.11 -4.97 -14.03
CA GLN A 555 -1.18 -4.66 -12.94
C GLN A 555 -1.77 -5.01 -11.58
N THR A 556 -0.90 -5.41 -10.64
CA THR A 556 -1.30 -5.68 -9.25
C THR A 556 -1.46 -4.37 -8.49
N VAL A 557 -2.64 -4.14 -7.92
CA VAL A 557 -2.97 -2.94 -7.12
C VAL A 557 -3.45 -3.40 -5.75
N GLY A 558 -2.52 -3.44 -4.78
CA GLY A 558 -2.80 -4.01 -3.46
C GLY A 558 -2.93 -5.54 -3.54
N LYS A 559 -4.12 -6.08 -3.26
CA LYS A 559 -4.39 -7.53 -3.34
C LYS A 559 -5.11 -7.96 -4.63
N ASP A 560 -5.56 -6.99 -5.43
CA ASP A 560 -6.38 -7.24 -6.62
C ASP A 560 -5.59 -6.93 -7.91
N LEU A 561 -6.06 -7.48 -9.03
CA LEU A 561 -5.54 -7.17 -10.36
C LEU A 561 -6.42 -6.09 -11.02
N ALA A 562 -5.77 -5.04 -11.53
CA ALA A 562 -6.39 -4.02 -12.36
C ALA A 562 -6.18 -4.36 -13.83
N TYR A 563 -7.26 -4.37 -14.62
CA TYR A 563 -7.24 -4.56 -16.06
C TYR A 563 -7.63 -3.26 -16.74
N THR A 564 -6.72 -2.67 -17.51
CA THR A 564 -6.92 -1.36 -18.15
C THR A 564 -6.82 -1.51 -19.66
N LEU A 565 -7.92 -1.30 -20.36
CA LEU A 565 -7.97 -1.20 -21.81
C LEU A 565 -7.90 0.27 -22.22
N ARG A 566 -6.99 0.61 -23.13
CA ARG A 566 -6.71 1.97 -23.59
C ARG A 566 -6.78 2.06 -25.10
N SER A 567 -7.37 3.13 -25.60
CA SER A 567 -7.41 3.45 -27.02
C SER A 567 -7.00 4.90 -27.18
N GLU A 568 -5.98 5.18 -27.96
CA GLU A 568 -5.47 6.53 -28.21
C GLU A 568 -5.41 6.79 -29.71
N THR A 569 -5.91 7.93 -30.15
CA THR A 569 -5.86 8.35 -31.54
C THR A 569 -5.10 9.66 -31.63
N ARG A 570 -4.00 9.66 -32.38
CA ARG A 570 -3.17 10.83 -32.65
C ARG A 570 -3.52 11.42 -34.01
N PHE A 571 -3.57 12.74 -34.06
CA PHE A 571 -3.82 13.56 -35.24
C PHE A 571 -2.77 14.66 -35.33
N CYS A 572 -2.11 14.78 -36.47
CA CYS A 572 -1.27 15.93 -36.80
C CYS A 572 -2.13 16.97 -37.53
N ASN A 573 -2.53 18.04 -36.84
CA ASN A 573 -3.39 19.09 -37.43
C ASN A 573 -2.58 20.16 -38.18
N PHE A 574 -1.37 20.48 -37.70
CA PHE A 574 -0.47 21.49 -38.28
C PHE A 574 0.97 20.97 -38.25
N ARG A 575 1.88 21.50 -39.11
CA ARG A 575 3.31 21.11 -39.18
C ARG A 575 4.04 21.10 -37.82
N LYS A 576 3.52 21.83 -36.82
CA LYS A 576 4.13 21.99 -35.49
C LYS A 576 3.27 21.48 -34.33
N ASN A 577 2.05 20.97 -34.58
CA ASN A 577 1.14 20.56 -33.51
C ASN A 577 0.62 19.12 -33.69
N LYS A 578 0.78 18.31 -32.63
CA LYS A 578 0.35 16.91 -32.56
C LYS A 578 -0.66 16.75 -31.43
N ALA A 579 -1.93 16.58 -31.79
CA ALA A 579 -3.02 16.34 -30.83
C ALA A 579 -3.24 14.82 -30.67
N THR A 580 -3.48 14.35 -29.46
CA THR A 580 -3.84 12.96 -29.15
C THR A 580 -5.08 12.94 -28.27
N ALA A 581 -6.08 12.17 -28.66
CA ALA A 581 -7.27 11.92 -27.84
C ALA A 581 -7.25 10.46 -27.40
N GLY A 582 -7.51 10.19 -26.12
CA GLY A 582 -7.48 8.84 -25.57
C GLY A 582 -8.71 8.51 -24.73
N LEU A 583 -9.12 7.25 -24.77
CA LEU A 583 -10.14 6.65 -23.91
C LEU A 583 -9.50 5.50 -23.13
N SER A 584 -9.87 5.35 -21.87
CA SER A 584 -9.44 4.22 -21.04
C SER A 584 -10.60 3.66 -20.24
N VAL A 585 -10.67 2.34 -20.17
CA VAL A 585 -11.60 1.60 -19.31
C VAL A 585 -10.78 0.71 -18.40
N THR A 586 -10.94 0.85 -17.09
CA THR A 586 -10.24 0.06 -16.08
C THR A 586 -11.22 -0.72 -15.22
N LEU A 587 -10.99 -2.04 -15.11
CA LEU A 587 -11.69 -2.92 -14.19
C LEU A 587 -10.74 -3.26 -13.02
N LEU A 588 -11.14 -2.90 -11.80
CA LEU A 588 -10.41 -3.21 -10.56
C LEU A 588 -11.37 -3.90 -9.58
N GLY A 589 -11.22 -5.22 -9.40
CA GLY A 589 -12.21 -6.04 -8.70
C GLY A 589 -13.59 -5.89 -9.35
N ASP A 590 -14.59 -5.46 -8.58
CA ASP A 590 -15.95 -5.18 -9.08
C ASP A 590 -16.15 -3.74 -9.58
N ALA A 591 -15.12 -2.88 -9.53
CA ALA A 591 -15.24 -1.46 -9.88
C ALA A 591 -14.81 -1.21 -11.33
N LEU A 592 -15.74 -0.71 -12.15
CA LEU A 592 -15.48 -0.24 -13.50
C LEU A 592 -15.25 1.27 -13.48
N SER A 593 -14.12 1.70 -14.04
CA SER A 593 -13.75 3.11 -14.21
C SER A 593 -13.59 3.41 -15.70
N ALA A 594 -14.06 4.56 -16.15
CA ALA A 594 -13.90 5.02 -17.53
C ALA A 594 -13.33 6.44 -17.51
N GLY A 595 -12.39 6.72 -18.40
CA GLY A 595 -11.74 8.02 -18.48
C GLY A 595 -11.42 8.40 -19.91
N TRP A 596 -11.23 9.69 -20.10
CA TRP A 596 -10.82 10.28 -21.37
C TRP A 596 -9.69 11.26 -21.13
N LYS A 597 -8.81 11.39 -22.12
CA LYS A 597 -7.72 12.36 -22.15
C LYS A 597 -7.63 13.06 -23.48
N VAL A 598 -7.12 14.27 -23.44
CA VAL A 598 -6.67 15.06 -24.58
C VAL A 598 -5.28 15.56 -24.27
N GLU A 599 -4.37 15.32 -25.20
CA GLU A 599 -2.98 15.76 -25.16
C GLU A 599 -2.73 16.62 -26.40
N ASP A 600 -2.07 17.76 -26.24
CA ASP A 600 -1.63 18.60 -27.34
C ASP A 600 -0.13 18.88 -27.17
N LYS A 601 0.65 18.44 -28.16
CA LYS A 601 2.11 18.59 -28.20
C LYS A 601 2.47 19.63 -29.24
N LEU A 602 2.86 20.81 -28.76
CA LEU A 602 3.32 21.93 -29.56
C LEU A 602 4.86 21.94 -29.61
N ILE A 603 5.40 21.89 -30.82
CA ILE A 603 6.84 21.94 -31.08
C ILE A 603 7.14 23.29 -31.74
N ALA A 604 7.63 24.27 -30.97
CA ALA A 604 7.85 25.62 -31.49
C ALA A 604 9.12 25.67 -32.38
N ASN A 605 10.21 25.08 -31.88
CA ASN A 605 11.51 24.93 -32.52
C ASN A 605 12.27 23.71 -31.93
N LYS A 606 13.49 23.41 -32.40
CA LYS A 606 14.32 22.29 -31.90
C LYS A 606 14.61 22.36 -30.39
N GLN A 607 14.59 23.57 -29.84
CA GLN A 607 14.94 23.84 -28.44
C GLN A 607 13.73 23.78 -27.51
N PHE A 608 12.53 24.14 -27.96
CA PHE A 608 11.37 24.31 -27.10
C PHE A 608 10.20 23.43 -27.55
N GLN A 609 9.79 22.54 -26.65
CA GLN A 609 8.63 21.67 -26.78
C GLN A 609 7.70 21.89 -25.59
N LEU A 610 6.41 22.04 -25.86
CA LEU A 610 5.36 22.17 -24.86
C LEU A 610 4.36 21.02 -25.04
N VAL A 611 4.02 20.33 -23.95
CA VAL A 611 3.02 19.27 -23.92
C VAL A 611 1.97 19.64 -22.90
N MET A 612 0.72 19.77 -23.35
CA MET A 612 -0.44 20.01 -22.49
C MET A 612 -1.27 18.73 -22.48
N THR A 613 -1.56 18.16 -21.31
CA THR A 613 -2.50 17.05 -21.16
C THR A 613 -3.63 17.44 -20.21
N GLY A 614 -4.82 16.98 -20.53
CA GLY A 614 -6.01 17.16 -19.70
C GLY A 614 -6.90 15.94 -19.81
N GLY A 615 -7.59 15.57 -18.74
CA GLY A 615 -8.43 14.41 -18.74
C GLY A 615 -9.33 14.35 -17.52
N ALA A 616 -10.34 13.49 -17.64
CA ALA A 616 -11.24 13.18 -16.54
C ALA A 616 -11.50 11.69 -16.50
N MET A 617 -11.76 11.19 -15.31
CA MET A 617 -12.05 9.78 -15.10
C MET A 617 -13.13 9.60 -14.06
N THR A 618 -14.09 8.73 -14.38
CA THR A 618 -15.26 8.46 -13.55
C THR A 618 -15.33 7.00 -13.13
N ALA A 619 -15.79 6.76 -11.91
CA ALA A 619 -16.16 5.43 -11.44
C ALA A 619 -17.27 5.52 -10.40
N ARG A 620 -18.30 4.68 -10.53
CA ARG A 620 -19.40 4.52 -9.54
C ARG A 620 -20.02 5.83 -9.02
N GLY A 621 -20.11 6.87 -9.86
CA GLY A 621 -20.70 8.17 -9.51
C GLY A 621 -19.69 9.25 -9.09
N ASP A 622 -18.43 8.88 -8.87
CA ASP A 622 -17.33 9.82 -8.59
C ASP A 622 -16.63 10.24 -9.89
N VAL A 623 -16.07 11.45 -9.89
CA VAL A 623 -15.26 11.98 -11.01
C VAL A 623 -13.99 12.62 -10.45
N ALA A 624 -12.87 12.33 -11.09
CA ALA A 624 -11.60 13.02 -10.88
C ALA A 624 -11.22 13.76 -12.16
N TYR A 625 -10.76 15.00 -12.02
CA TYR A 625 -10.24 15.83 -13.10
C TYR A 625 -8.76 16.05 -12.92
N GLY A 626 -8.02 16.13 -14.02
CA GLY A 626 -6.59 16.36 -13.93
C GLY A 626 -6.01 16.86 -15.23
N GLY A 627 -4.93 17.59 -15.11
CA GLY A 627 -4.17 18.07 -16.24
C GLY A 627 -2.71 18.24 -15.89
N SER A 628 -1.85 18.18 -16.90
CA SER A 628 -0.45 18.49 -16.76
C SER A 628 0.05 19.36 -17.90
N LEU A 629 1.06 20.16 -17.60
CA LEU A 629 1.74 21.05 -18.52
C LEU A 629 3.22 20.80 -18.38
N GLU A 630 3.85 20.25 -19.42
CA GLU A 630 5.29 20.01 -19.46
C GLU A 630 5.94 20.88 -20.53
N ALA A 631 6.87 21.74 -20.11
CA ALA A 631 7.75 22.52 -20.98
C ALA A 631 9.15 21.91 -20.96
N GLN A 632 9.69 21.60 -22.13
CA GLN A 632 11.05 21.09 -22.30
C GLN A 632 11.88 22.11 -23.08
N LEU A 633 13.00 22.52 -22.49
CA LEU A 633 14.03 23.35 -23.11
C LEU A 633 15.29 22.51 -23.34
N ARG A 634 15.67 22.37 -24.60
CA ARG A 634 16.84 21.65 -25.10
C ARG A 634 17.90 22.62 -25.59
N ASP A 635 19.15 22.19 -25.53
CA ASP A 635 20.27 22.92 -26.12
C ASP A 635 20.14 23.02 -27.66
N LYS A 636 20.80 24.03 -28.26
CA LYS A 636 20.87 24.24 -29.72
C LYS A 636 21.41 22.99 -30.44
N ASP A 637 22.38 22.31 -29.81
CA ASP A 637 23.05 21.12 -30.34
C ASP A 637 22.51 19.81 -29.74
N TYR A 638 21.29 19.76 -29.21
CA TYR A 638 20.70 18.50 -28.70
C TYR A 638 20.55 17.46 -29.84
N PRO A 639 20.91 16.17 -29.63
CA PRO A 639 21.27 15.52 -28.37
C PRO A 639 22.75 15.63 -27.93
N LEU A 640 23.65 16.18 -28.76
CA LEU A 640 25.10 16.28 -28.46
C LEU A 640 25.40 17.21 -27.28
N GLY A 641 24.67 18.32 -27.17
CA GLY A 641 24.80 19.28 -26.08
C GLY A 641 24.40 18.73 -24.71
N ARG A 642 23.68 17.58 -24.66
CA ARG A 642 23.25 16.85 -23.44
C ARG A 642 22.47 17.65 -22.38
N SER A 643 22.32 18.96 -22.57
CA SER A 643 21.58 19.84 -21.67
C SER A 643 20.09 19.80 -21.98
N LEU A 644 19.30 19.52 -20.95
CA LEU A 644 17.85 19.41 -21.02
C LEU A 644 17.26 19.93 -19.71
N SER A 645 16.38 20.93 -19.81
CA SER A 645 15.61 21.44 -18.69
C SER A 645 14.13 21.19 -18.93
N THR A 646 13.47 20.50 -18.01
CA THR A 646 12.05 20.16 -18.06
C THR A 646 11.36 20.79 -16.86
N LEU A 647 10.30 21.56 -17.12
CA LEU A 647 9.38 22.08 -16.12
C LEU A 647 8.01 21.43 -16.34
N GLY A 648 7.58 20.63 -15.39
CA GLY A 648 6.25 20.02 -15.34
C GLY A 648 5.39 20.67 -14.26
N LEU A 649 4.16 21.02 -14.60
CA LEU A 649 3.11 21.42 -13.67
C LEU A 649 1.98 20.41 -13.79
N SER A 650 1.44 19.94 -12.67
CA SER A 650 0.31 19.00 -12.64
C SER A 650 -0.75 19.49 -11.67
N VAL A 651 -2.01 19.48 -12.09
CA VAL A 651 -3.16 19.83 -11.26
C VAL A 651 -4.14 18.66 -11.31
N MET A 652 -4.65 18.26 -10.15
CA MET A 652 -5.64 17.19 -10.04
C MET A 652 -6.66 17.56 -8.99
N ASP A 653 -7.94 17.38 -9.30
CA ASP A 653 -9.06 17.63 -8.39
C ASP A 653 -9.88 16.35 -8.25
N TRP A 654 -10.07 15.93 -7.00
CA TRP A 654 -10.94 14.83 -6.63
C TRP A 654 -11.67 15.21 -5.33
N HIS A 655 -13.00 15.24 -5.36
CA HIS A 655 -13.84 15.62 -4.20
C HIS A 655 -13.53 17.01 -3.61
N GLY A 656 -13.00 17.95 -4.41
CA GLY A 656 -12.62 19.29 -3.94
C GLY A 656 -11.27 19.32 -3.20
N ASP A 657 -10.55 18.20 -3.15
CA ASP A 657 -9.17 18.12 -2.69
C ASP A 657 -8.24 18.34 -3.90
N LEU A 658 -7.91 19.61 -4.12
CA LEU A 658 -7.02 20.04 -5.20
C LEU A 658 -5.57 19.67 -4.86
N ALA A 659 -4.95 18.82 -5.66
CA ALA A 659 -3.53 18.51 -5.61
C ALA A 659 -2.78 19.24 -6.74
N ILE A 660 -1.80 20.05 -6.37
CA ILE A 660 -0.93 20.77 -7.32
C ILE A 660 0.51 20.29 -7.11
N GLY A 661 1.15 19.91 -8.21
CA GLY A 661 2.54 19.47 -8.26
C GLY A 661 3.36 20.29 -9.24
N CYS A 662 4.61 20.56 -8.89
CA CYS A 662 5.61 21.14 -9.77
C CYS A 662 6.86 20.26 -9.76
N ASN A 663 7.31 19.87 -10.95
CA ASN A 663 8.51 19.08 -11.15
C ASN A 663 9.48 19.85 -12.05
N LEU A 664 10.62 20.23 -11.51
CA LEU A 664 11.70 20.87 -12.25
C LEU A 664 12.87 19.89 -12.33
N GLN A 665 13.25 19.51 -13.54
CA GLN A 665 14.45 18.73 -13.81
C GLN A 665 15.39 19.54 -14.71
N SER A 666 16.65 19.69 -14.33
CA SER A 666 17.68 20.29 -15.17
C SER A 666 18.88 19.37 -15.24
N GLN A 667 19.24 18.98 -16.46
CA GLN A 667 20.44 18.22 -16.77
C GLN A 667 21.42 19.16 -17.43
N ILE A 668 22.62 19.28 -16.86
CA ILE A 668 23.68 20.16 -17.31
C ILE A 668 24.96 19.31 -17.42
N PRO A 669 25.57 19.18 -18.61
CA PRO A 669 26.88 18.55 -18.73
C PRO A 669 27.95 19.43 -18.07
N ILE A 670 28.86 18.81 -17.33
CA ILE A 670 30.02 19.47 -16.73
C ILE A 670 31.26 18.85 -17.40
N GLY A 671 31.66 19.42 -18.53
CA GLY A 671 32.73 18.89 -19.37
C GLY A 671 32.38 17.56 -20.05
N ARG A 672 33.41 16.79 -20.43
CA ARG A 672 33.32 15.67 -21.38
C ARG A 672 32.72 14.39 -20.78
N SER A 673 33.03 14.14 -19.52
CA SER A 673 32.82 12.86 -18.82
C SER A 673 31.82 12.94 -17.66
N SER A 674 31.29 14.13 -17.36
CA SER A 674 30.44 14.34 -16.20
C SER A 674 29.11 15.03 -16.54
N ASN A 675 28.02 14.57 -15.93
CA ASN A 675 26.67 15.12 -16.08
C ASN A 675 26.09 15.40 -14.70
N LEU A 676 25.61 16.62 -14.48
CA LEU A 676 24.84 17.02 -13.30
C LEU A 676 23.36 16.99 -13.64
N ILE A 677 22.56 16.32 -12.82
CA ILE A 677 21.11 16.25 -12.93
C ILE A 677 20.54 16.75 -11.61
N ALA A 678 19.94 17.93 -11.63
CA ALA A 678 19.14 18.46 -10.53
C ALA A 678 17.67 18.14 -10.78
N ARG A 679 16.97 17.61 -9.77
CA ARG A 679 15.51 17.42 -9.78
C ARG A 679 14.91 18.01 -8.52
N VAL A 680 13.86 18.80 -8.68
CA VAL A 680 13.10 19.40 -7.60
C VAL A 680 11.64 19.07 -7.84
N ASN A 681 11.02 18.35 -6.91
CA ASN A 681 9.60 18.06 -6.91
C ASN A 681 8.97 18.76 -5.71
N LEU A 682 7.90 19.52 -5.95
CA LEU A 682 7.14 20.24 -4.94
C LEU A 682 5.66 19.86 -5.08
N ASN A 683 4.99 19.63 -3.96
CA ASN A 683 3.54 19.51 -3.92
C ASN A 683 2.92 20.50 -2.93
N ASN A 684 1.63 20.80 -3.12
CA ASN A 684 0.87 21.69 -2.26
C ASN A 684 0.53 21.12 -0.86
N ARG A 685 0.93 19.87 -0.57
CA ARG A 685 0.77 19.21 0.73
C ARG A 685 2.00 19.38 1.63
N GLY A 686 2.95 20.23 1.24
CA GLY A 686 4.15 20.53 2.02
C GLY A 686 5.23 19.45 1.96
N ALA A 687 5.09 18.46 1.09
CA ALA A 687 6.13 17.47 0.83
C ALA A 687 6.86 17.83 -0.48
N GLY A 688 8.18 17.96 -0.39
CA GLY A 688 9.04 18.25 -1.53
C GLY A 688 10.32 17.42 -1.47
N GLN A 689 10.84 17.05 -2.64
CA GLN A 689 12.09 16.32 -2.76
C GLN A 689 13.01 17.07 -3.70
N ALA A 690 14.20 17.44 -3.21
CA ALA A 690 15.29 17.90 -4.05
C ALA A 690 16.33 16.77 -4.14
N SER A 691 16.75 16.45 -5.35
CA SER A 691 17.84 15.49 -5.60
C SER A 691 18.82 16.08 -6.59
N ILE A 692 20.11 15.91 -6.28
CA ILE A 692 21.20 16.29 -7.17
C ILE A 692 21.98 15.01 -7.43
N ARG A 693 22.06 14.61 -8.69
CA ARG A 693 22.81 13.44 -9.14
C ARG A 693 23.95 13.90 -10.01
N LEU A 694 25.18 13.55 -9.65
CA LEU A 694 26.36 13.76 -10.46
C LEU A 694 26.84 12.41 -11.00
N ASN A 695 26.78 12.23 -12.30
CA ASN A 695 27.35 11.05 -12.98
C ASN A 695 28.69 11.46 -13.57
N SER A 696 29.80 10.85 -13.15
CA SER A 696 31.14 11.09 -13.70
C SER A 696 31.80 9.77 -14.08
N SER A 697 32.41 9.67 -15.27
CA SER A 697 33.16 8.49 -15.70
C SER A 697 34.67 8.58 -15.43
N GLU A 698 35.21 9.76 -15.09
CA GLU A 698 36.66 9.96 -14.94
C GLU A 698 37.13 10.20 -13.49
N GLN A 699 36.26 10.70 -12.60
CA GLN A 699 36.66 11.08 -11.23
C GLN A 699 36.01 10.19 -10.17
N ILE A 700 36.53 8.96 -10.01
CA ILE A 700 36.17 8.04 -8.92
C ILE A 700 36.38 8.69 -7.53
N GLN A 701 37.31 9.65 -7.42
CA GLN A 701 37.61 10.39 -6.19
C GLN A 701 36.41 11.18 -5.65
N LEU A 702 35.47 11.62 -6.50
CA LEU A 702 34.25 12.29 -6.04
C LEU A 702 33.30 11.34 -5.28
N ALA A 703 33.36 10.03 -5.56
CA ALA A 703 32.62 9.03 -4.79
C ALA A 703 33.16 8.91 -3.34
N LEU A 704 34.45 9.19 -3.11
CA LEU A 704 35.05 9.17 -1.77
C LEU A 704 34.48 10.27 -0.85
N VAL A 705 34.01 11.39 -1.42
CA VAL A 705 33.34 12.45 -0.65
C VAL A 705 32.01 11.95 -0.07
N GLY A 706 31.34 11.02 -0.75
CA GLY A 706 30.15 10.32 -0.26
C GLY A 706 30.40 9.41 0.95
N LEU A 707 31.66 9.08 1.27
CA LEU A 707 32.04 8.34 2.47
C LEU A 707 32.13 9.24 3.72
N ILE A 708 32.21 10.57 3.56
CA ILE A 708 32.37 11.50 4.69
C ILE A 708 31.21 11.40 5.70
N PRO A 709 29.92 11.36 5.30
CA PRO A 709 28.82 11.17 6.24
C PRO A 709 28.87 9.82 6.97
N LEU A 710 29.31 8.76 6.28
CA LEU A 710 29.47 7.42 6.85
C LEU A 710 30.61 7.37 7.86
N LEU A 711 31.75 7.97 7.55
CA LEU A 711 32.89 8.11 8.45
C LEU A 711 32.53 8.97 9.68
N ARG A 712 31.73 10.02 9.50
CA ARG A 712 31.23 10.85 10.61
C ARG A 712 30.28 10.08 11.54
N LYS A 713 29.43 9.22 10.96
CA LYS A 713 28.52 8.34 11.72
C LYS A 713 29.28 7.24 12.47
N LEU A 714 30.29 6.63 11.83
CA LEU A 714 31.20 5.67 12.45
C LEU A 714 32.01 6.30 13.59
N HIS A 715 32.52 7.51 13.40
CA HIS A 715 33.22 8.26 14.45
C HIS A 715 32.30 8.58 15.64
N GLY A 716 31.04 8.97 15.38
CA GLY A 716 30.04 9.16 16.43
C GLY A 716 29.74 7.88 17.21
N HIS A 717 29.69 6.73 16.54
CA HIS A 717 29.48 5.43 17.19
C HIS A 717 30.69 4.97 18.00
N LEU A 718 31.90 5.21 17.51
CA LEU A 718 33.15 4.96 18.24
C LEU A 718 33.27 5.85 19.48
N GLN A 719 32.83 7.11 19.42
CA GLN A 719 32.75 7.99 20.60
C GLN A 719 31.75 7.48 21.64
N GLN A 720 30.59 6.95 21.21
CA GLN A 720 29.61 6.32 22.10
C GLN A 720 30.17 5.04 22.78
N LEU A 721 30.96 4.25 22.07
CA LEU A 721 31.64 3.07 22.62
C LEU A 721 32.79 3.40 23.57
N SER A 722 33.43 4.57 23.43
CA SER A 722 34.48 5.04 24.34
C SER A 722 33.96 5.78 25.59
N SER A 723 32.65 6.00 25.68
CA SER A 723 32.00 6.70 26.81
C SER A 723 31.08 5.80 27.65
N GLN A 724 31.08 4.49 27.36
CA GLN A 724 30.68 3.41 28.27
C GLN A 724 31.93 2.72 28.79
#